data_AF-A0A7S2FZP5-F1
#
_entry.id   AF-A0A7S2FZP5-F1
#
_cell.length_a   1.000
_cell.length_b   1.000
_cell.length_c   1.000
_cell.angle_alpha   90.00
_cell.angle_beta   90.00
_cell.angle_gamma   90.00
#
_symmetry.space_group_name_H-M   'P 1'
#
loop_
_entity.id
_entity.type
_entity.pdbx_description
1 polymer ?
#
loop_
_entity_poly.entity_id
_entity_poly.type
_entity_poly.pdbx_seq_one_letter_code
_entity_poly.pdbx_strand_id
1 'polypeptide(L)'
;ALPCVFILAGVAHVLGGSSALCLDDSPADATTSKKAAAAAATPAVEVSAFRKDLTSAALVTASNAVLLGMGSAVPGHLLGTFTLAGAAGYQVVWGVKHALHTPLMSVTNAISGATAFGGMMLLGHTSGVAYGLAALATTASAVNIVGGFIVSQRMLDLFKRPGDEDYSALYALPALALVAAPLTGAANLESTGVVSQLLCIGAIGGLSSMTTAQMGCKLGMAGMAGGLTTTLLGMPSETYTAAAMMLGSGAAMGTALGMKVEPIALPQTVAAFHSLVGLAAMITSIASYSAHPFAPGANLHNVACILGDFIGGVTLAGSLVAFGKLNGNLGSAALSLPGKNLINVGAFASQLGLGAMFLSSGGQLPLWATVALSNAMGYHLVASVGGADMPVCITVLNSYSGWALVAEGFLLDSPLITVIGSLIGFSGAILTKIMCDAMNRDIFNVLFGGINNKPVAKGDDSAPKEHSETSVAAVAEMVANAKEVLVVPGYGMAMAHAQTALGEIAALCRSHKINLKFGVHPVAGRMPGQMNVLLAEAGVPHEWVLEMDEVNPDMEANDLVLVIGANDVVNSSAQEVEGCAIWGMPVIEVWKAKKVIFMKRTMGAGYADVENPVFFKENTDMLLGNATDTTEQIAAKVKELMG
;
A
#
# COMPACT_ATOMS: atom_id res chain seq x y z
N ALA A 1 2.03 -15.49 -8.75
CA ALA A 1 1.24 -15.41 -7.50
C ALA A 1 1.48 -16.61 -6.57
N LEU A 2 1.04 -17.83 -6.89
CA LEU A 2 1.24 -19.01 -6.03
C LEU A 2 2.72 -19.33 -5.68
N PRO A 3 3.67 -19.33 -6.63
CA PRO A 3 5.10 -19.53 -6.33
C PRO A 3 5.66 -18.42 -5.44
N CYS A 4 5.24 -17.17 -5.67
CA CYS A 4 5.63 -16.02 -4.86
C CYS A 4 5.10 -16.14 -3.42
N VAL A 5 3.88 -16.66 -3.22
CA VAL A 5 3.31 -16.92 -1.89
C VAL A 5 4.08 -18.03 -1.17
N PHE A 6 4.45 -19.12 -1.85
CA PHE A 6 5.28 -20.18 -1.25
C PHE A 6 6.72 -19.72 -0.98
N ILE A 7 7.28 -18.85 -1.82
CA ILE A 7 8.61 -18.26 -1.61
C ILE A 7 8.55 -17.23 -0.47
N LEU A 8 7.52 -16.38 -0.41
CA LEU A 8 7.24 -15.49 0.73
C LEU A 8 7.08 -16.28 2.03
N ALA A 9 6.27 -17.34 2.02
CA ALA A 9 6.01 -18.16 3.19
C ALA A 9 7.27 -18.94 3.64
N GLY A 10 8.06 -19.45 2.69
CA GLY A 10 9.34 -20.11 2.97
C GLY A 10 10.41 -19.13 3.46
N VAL A 11 10.54 -17.96 2.84
CA VAL A 11 11.47 -16.89 3.24
C VAL A 11 11.08 -16.34 4.62
N ALA A 12 9.80 -16.08 4.87
CA ALA A 12 9.30 -15.64 6.17
C ALA A 12 9.62 -16.69 7.25
N HIS A 13 9.38 -17.97 6.98
CA HIS A 13 9.68 -19.06 7.92
C HIS A 13 11.19 -19.20 8.19
N VAL A 14 12.05 -19.11 7.17
CA VAL A 14 13.52 -19.17 7.30
C VAL A 14 14.08 -17.95 8.04
N LEU A 15 13.49 -16.77 7.86
CA LEU A 15 13.91 -15.52 8.49
C LEU A 15 13.31 -15.29 9.89
N GLY A 16 12.63 -16.29 10.47
CA GLY A 16 11.98 -16.18 11.78
C GLY A 16 10.70 -15.33 11.80
N GLY A 17 10.24 -14.88 10.63
CA GLY A 17 8.97 -14.20 10.43
C GLY A 17 7.82 -15.20 10.37
N SER A 18 7.26 -15.55 11.53
CA SER A 18 6.11 -16.44 11.60
C SER A 18 4.91 -15.85 10.83
N SER A 19 4.48 -16.50 9.75
CA SER A 19 3.15 -16.28 9.17
C SER A 19 2.59 -17.54 8.54
N ALA A 20 2.16 -18.46 9.41
CA ALA A 20 0.87 -19.12 9.37
C ALA A 20 0.71 -19.99 10.63
N LEU A 21 -0.33 -19.73 11.43
CA LEU A 21 -0.75 -20.47 12.63
C LEU A 21 0.20 -20.39 13.83
N CYS A 22 0.14 -19.26 14.56
CA CYS A 22 -0.02 -19.22 16.01
C CYS A 22 -0.06 -17.75 16.46
N LEU A 23 -1.21 -17.34 16.98
CA LEU A 23 -1.22 -16.51 18.18
C LEU A 23 -0.47 -17.32 19.27
N ASP A 24 0.65 -16.80 19.77
CA ASP A 24 0.78 -16.40 21.18
C ASP A 24 2.24 -16.12 21.61
N ASP A 25 2.32 -15.07 22.45
CA ASP A 25 3.26 -14.74 23.51
C ASP A 25 4.75 -14.47 23.20
N SER A 26 5.07 -13.18 23.07
CA SER A 26 6.37 -12.65 23.52
C SER A 26 6.37 -12.56 25.06
N PRO A 27 7.48 -12.89 25.75
CA PRO A 27 7.51 -12.92 27.21
C PRO A 27 7.38 -11.50 27.78
N ALA A 28 6.23 -11.21 28.40
CA ALA A 28 6.09 -10.07 29.28
C ALA A 28 6.89 -10.31 30.56
N ASP A 29 7.80 -9.38 30.86
CA ASP A 29 8.35 -9.21 32.19
C ASP A 29 7.22 -9.12 33.22
N ALA A 30 7.41 -9.85 34.31
CA ALA A 30 6.47 -9.91 35.41
C ALA A 30 6.36 -8.55 36.10
N THR A 31 5.15 -8.02 36.25
CA THR A 31 4.56 -7.66 37.55
C THR A 31 3.10 -7.21 37.46
N THR A 32 2.29 -7.78 38.37
CA THR A 32 1.06 -7.23 39.00
C THR A 32 -0.30 -7.22 38.26
N SER A 33 -1.11 -8.24 38.61
CA SER A 33 -2.45 -8.14 39.25
C SER A 33 -3.73 -7.79 38.45
N LYS A 34 -4.55 -8.84 38.30
CA LYS A 34 -6.02 -8.96 38.54
C LYS A 34 -7.04 -8.54 37.45
N LYS A 35 -7.59 -9.60 36.83
CA LYS A 35 -9.01 -10.03 36.85
C LYS A 35 -10.06 -8.98 36.42
N ALA A 36 -10.32 -8.91 35.11
CA ALA A 36 -11.60 -8.46 34.56
C ALA A 36 -11.97 -9.29 33.29
N ALA A 37 -13.18 -9.85 33.33
CA ALA A 37 -13.98 -10.48 32.26
C ALA A 37 -13.26 -11.18 31.08
N ALA A 38 -13.16 -12.50 31.17
CA ALA A 38 -12.97 -13.38 30.02
C ALA A 38 -14.22 -13.37 29.14
N ALA A 39 -14.16 -12.72 27.97
CA ALA A 39 -15.09 -12.96 26.88
C ALA A 39 -14.74 -14.33 26.27
N ALA A 40 -15.75 -15.18 26.08
CA ALA A 40 -15.60 -16.54 25.61
C ALA A 40 -15.08 -16.57 24.17
N ALA A 41 -13.76 -16.73 24.02
CA ALA A 41 -13.17 -17.20 22.78
C ALA A 41 -13.73 -18.61 22.50
N THR A 42 -14.31 -18.81 21.31
CA THR A 42 -14.58 -20.13 20.73
C THR A 42 -13.38 -21.04 21.02
N PRO A 43 -13.54 -22.25 21.56
CA PRO A 43 -12.40 -23.09 21.90
C PRO A 43 -11.59 -23.33 20.63
N ALA A 44 -10.41 -22.70 20.55
CA ALA A 44 -9.47 -22.94 19.49
C ALA A 44 -9.22 -24.46 19.48
N VAL A 45 -9.50 -25.12 18.36
CA VAL A 45 -9.12 -26.52 18.21
C VAL A 45 -7.62 -26.57 18.41
N GLU A 46 -7.16 -27.11 19.55
CA GLU A 46 -5.74 -27.26 19.84
C GLU A 46 -5.11 -28.08 18.71
N VAL A 47 -4.45 -27.39 17.79
CA VAL A 47 -3.65 -28.02 16.76
C VAL A 47 -2.48 -28.65 17.50
N SER A 48 -2.45 -29.98 17.59
CA SER A 48 -1.34 -30.69 18.25
C SER A 48 0.00 -30.14 17.77
N ALA A 49 0.98 -29.97 18.66
CA ALA A 49 2.31 -29.47 18.31
C ALA A 49 2.89 -30.20 17.08
N PHE A 50 2.70 -31.52 16.99
CA PHE A 50 3.06 -32.32 15.83
C PHE A 50 2.44 -31.82 14.51
N ARG A 51 1.15 -31.50 14.50
CA ARG A 51 0.46 -31.01 13.29
C ARG A 51 0.94 -29.62 12.88
N LYS A 52 1.31 -28.76 13.86
CA LYS A 52 1.93 -27.47 13.60
C LYS A 52 3.30 -27.67 12.94
N ASP A 53 4.17 -28.45 13.56
CA ASP A 53 5.52 -28.73 13.06
C ASP A 53 5.48 -29.44 11.70
N LEU A 54 4.54 -30.37 11.49
CA LEU A 54 4.33 -31.05 10.21
C LEU A 54 3.90 -30.07 9.12
N THR A 55 3.02 -29.11 9.43
CA THR A 55 2.57 -28.10 8.47
C THR A 55 3.72 -27.16 8.10
N SER A 56 4.52 -26.74 9.08
CA SER A 56 5.73 -25.94 8.85
C SER A 56 6.77 -26.69 8.01
N ALA A 57 7.06 -27.95 8.34
CA ALA A 57 7.99 -28.78 7.58
C ALA A 57 7.51 -29.02 6.14
N ALA A 58 6.20 -29.27 5.95
CA ALA A 58 5.59 -29.41 4.63
C ALA A 58 5.71 -28.12 3.80
N LEU A 59 5.49 -26.96 4.42
CA LEU A 59 5.63 -25.66 3.77
C LEU A 59 7.07 -25.42 3.31
N VAL A 60 8.06 -25.62 4.19
CA VAL A 60 9.49 -25.48 3.85
C VAL A 60 9.87 -26.45 2.73
N THR A 61 9.40 -27.70 2.80
CA THR A 61 9.65 -28.71 1.77
C THR A 61 9.07 -28.28 0.41
N ALA A 62 7.84 -27.77 0.39
CA ALA A 62 7.20 -27.26 -0.82
C ALA A 62 7.94 -26.04 -1.39
N SER A 63 8.32 -25.08 -0.55
CA SER A 63 9.10 -23.90 -0.96
C SER A 63 10.45 -24.29 -1.56
N ASN A 64 11.17 -25.23 -0.93
CA ASN A 64 12.43 -25.76 -1.46
C ASN A 64 12.23 -26.48 -2.79
N ALA A 65 11.19 -27.30 -2.94
CA ALA A 65 10.89 -27.97 -4.20
C ALA A 65 10.60 -26.97 -5.34
N VAL A 66 9.87 -25.88 -5.05
CA VAL A 66 9.62 -24.80 -6.02
C VAL A 66 10.92 -24.11 -6.43
N LEU A 67 11.78 -23.75 -5.46
CA LEU A 67 13.06 -23.09 -5.75
C LEU A 67 14.02 -24.00 -6.54
N LEU A 68 14.07 -25.30 -6.22
CA LEU A 68 14.84 -26.28 -6.99
C LEU A 68 14.32 -26.42 -8.42
N GLY A 69 12.99 -26.45 -8.60
CA GLY A 69 12.37 -26.43 -9.93
C GLY A 69 12.74 -25.18 -10.72
N MET A 70 12.65 -24.00 -10.10
CA MET A 70 13.06 -22.73 -10.72
C MET A 70 14.54 -22.71 -11.09
N GLY A 71 15.43 -23.25 -10.25
CA GLY A 71 16.87 -23.31 -10.51
C GLY A 71 17.26 -24.10 -11.75
N SER A 72 16.39 -24.99 -12.25
CA SER A 72 16.61 -25.69 -13.52
C SER A 72 16.30 -24.84 -14.76
N ALA A 73 15.51 -23.78 -14.61
CA ALA A 73 14.99 -22.95 -15.72
C ALA A 73 15.47 -21.49 -15.67
N VAL A 74 15.92 -21.01 -14.51
CA VAL A 74 16.37 -19.63 -14.27
C VAL A 74 17.87 -19.63 -13.97
N PRO A 75 18.67 -18.79 -14.65
CA PRO A 75 20.08 -18.61 -14.33
C PRO A 75 20.33 -18.30 -12.86
N GLY A 76 21.40 -18.87 -12.30
CA GLY A 76 21.71 -18.78 -10.87
C GLY A 76 21.91 -17.34 -10.39
N HIS A 77 22.45 -16.43 -11.21
CA HIS A 77 22.64 -15.03 -10.85
C HIS A 77 21.30 -14.29 -10.71
N LEU A 78 20.31 -14.58 -11.57
CA LEU A 78 18.96 -14.00 -11.46
C LEU A 78 18.17 -14.61 -10.30
N LEU A 79 18.24 -15.93 -10.11
CA LEU A 79 17.53 -16.59 -9.02
C LEU A 79 18.09 -16.20 -7.65
N GLY A 80 19.42 -16.12 -7.53
CA GLY A 80 20.10 -15.67 -6.32
C GLY A 80 19.76 -14.22 -5.98
N THR A 81 19.79 -13.32 -6.96
CA THR A 81 19.42 -11.91 -6.74
C THR A 81 17.95 -11.74 -6.41
N PHE A 82 17.04 -12.44 -7.10
CA PHE A 82 15.61 -12.45 -6.80
C PHE A 82 15.32 -12.86 -5.35
N THR A 83 15.90 -13.98 -4.89
CA THR A 83 15.66 -14.53 -3.55
C THR A 83 16.26 -13.68 -2.44
N LEU A 84 17.51 -13.23 -2.59
CA LEU A 84 18.17 -12.36 -1.61
C LEU A 84 17.51 -10.98 -1.53
N ALA A 85 17.13 -10.40 -2.66
CA ALA A 85 16.37 -9.14 -2.68
C ALA A 85 14.99 -9.30 -2.03
N GLY A 86 14.34 -10.45 -2.21
CA GLY A 86 13.07 -10.76 -1.54
C GLY A 86 13.22 -10.85 -0.03
N ALA A 87 14.28 -11.52 0.45
CA ALA A 87 14.63 -11.58 1.87
C ALA A 87 14.94 -10.19 2.45
N ALA A 88 15.73 -9.37 1.74
CA ALA A 88 16.02 -8.01 2.14
C ALA A 88 14.74 -7.15 2.18
N GLY A 89 13.91 -7.25 1.14
CA GLY A 89 12.62 -6.56 1.04
C GLY A 89 11.67 -6.92 2.17
N TYR A 90 11.61 -8.21 2.54
CA TYR A 90 10.85 -8.67 3.68
C TYR A 90 11.27 -7.96 4.97
N GLN A 91 12.57 -7.93 5.26
CA GLN A 91 13.10 -7.35 6.49
C GLN A 91 12.90 -5.82 6.54
N VAL A 92 13.20 -5.11 5.46
CA VAL A 92 13.13 -3.64 5.49
C VAL A 92 11.70 -3.12 5.57
N VAL A 93 10.72 -3.82 4.99
CA VAL A 93 9.32 -3.38 4.98
C VAL A 93 8.66 -3.57 6.34
N TRP A 94 8.93 -4.68 7.04
CA TRP A 94 8.47 -4.89 8.41
C TRP A 94 9.04 -3.85 9.40
N GLY A 95 10.20 -3.28 9.08
CA GLY A 95 10.80 -2.20 9.86
C GLY A 95 10.21 -0.82 9.61
N VAL A 96 9.31 -0.63 8.64
CA VAL A 96 8.72 0.68 8.33
C VAL A 96 7.72 1.08 9.40
N LYS A 97 7.77 2.36 9.83
CA LYS A 97 6.79 2.89 10.79
C LYS A 97 5.41 2.97 10.15
N HIS A 98 4.35 2.58 10.86
CA HIS A 98 2.97 2.58 10.36
C HIS A 98 2.54 3.92 9.73
N ALA A 99 2.85 5.03 10.40
CA ALA A 99 2.61 6.39 9.91
C ALA A 99 3.32 6.73 8.57
N LEU A 100 4.33 5.94 8.17
CA LEU A 100 5.09 6.07 6.92
C LEU A 100 4.69 5.06 5.85
N HIS A 101 3.61 4.29 6.03
CA HIS A 101 3.11 3.38 4.99
C HIS A 101 2.62 4.10 3.72
N THR A 102 2.05 5.31 3.84
CA THR A 102 1.67 6.12 2.67
C THR A 102 2.92 6.57 1.88
N PRO A 103 3.94 7.20 2.52
CA PRO A 103 5.23 7.45 1.88
C PRO A 103 5.89 6.19 1.30
N LEU A 104 5.80 5.03 1.96
CA LEU A 104 6.33 3.76 1.45
C LEU A 104 5.69 3.38 0.11
N MET A 105 4.36 3.46 -0.01
CA MET A 105 3.67 3.21 -1.28
C MET A 105 4.12 4.20 -2.36
N SER A 106 4.29 5.47 -2.01
CA SER A 106 4.76 6.49 -2.97
C SER A 106 6.20 6.25 -3.43
N VAL A 107 7.12 5.90 -2.51
CA VAL A 107 8.53 5.62 -2.81
C VAL A 107 8.67 4.34 -3.62
N THR A 108 7.98 3.26 -3.24
CA THR A 108 7.98 2.00 -4.01
C THR A 108 7.41 2.21 -5.40
N ASN A 109 6.35 3.00 -5.54
CA ASN A 109 5.84 3.40 -6.84
C ASN A 109 6.89 4.19 -7.65
N ALA A 110 7.57 5.19 -7.08
CA ALA A 110 8.61 5.93 -7.80
C ALA A 110 9.75 5.02 -8.30
N ILE A 111 10.21 4.10 -7.44
CA ILE A 111 11.26 3.13 -7.76
C ILE A 111 10.78 2.11 -8.82
N SER A 112 9.49 1.74 -8.81
CA SER A 112 8.91 0.82 -9.80
C SER A 112 8.95 1.36 -11.23
N GLY A 113 9.20 2.66 -11.41
CA GLY A 113 9.57 3.23 -12.69
C GLY A 113 10.88 2.68 -13.28
N ALA A 114 11.55 1.72 -12.62
CA ALA A 114 12.66 0.93 -13.18
C ALA A 114 12.29 0.13 -14.45
N THR A 115 11.00 -0.01 -14.79
CA THR A 115 10.54 -0.39 -16.15
C THR A 115 11.14 0.50 -17.25
N ALA A 116 11.60 1.72 -16.92
CA ALA A 116 12.35 2.58 -17.83
C ALA A 116 13.64 1.89 -18.32
N PHE A 117 14.28 1.08 -17.46
CA PHE A 117 15.51 0.37 -17.81
C PHE A 117 15.24 -0.63 -18.91
N GLY A 118 14.16 -1.40 -18.81
CA GLY A 118 13.80 -2.38 -19.82
C GLY A 118 13.33 -1.75 -21.14
N GLY A 119 12.51 -0.70 -21.06
CA GLY A 119 12.13 0.09 -22.24
C GLY A 119 13.36 0.65 -22.97
N MET A 120 14.33 1.21 -22.24
CA MET A 120 15.58 1.73 -22.80
C MET A 120 16.40 0.63 -23.48
N MET A 121 16.66 -0.49 -22.80
CA MET A 121 17.44 -1.61 -23.36
C MET A 121 16.90 -2.08 -24.71
N LEU A 122 15.58 -1.99 -24.92
CA LEU A 122 14.92 -2.35 -26.16
C LEU A 122 15.04 -1.28 -27.27
N LEU A 123 15.21 0.01 -26.95
CA LEU A 123 15.32 1.08 -27.96
C LEU A 123 16.45 0.84 -28.97
N GLY A 124 17.57 0.25 -28.54
CA GLY A 124 18.71 -0.04 -29.41
C GLY A 124 18.58 -1.28 -30.28
N HIS A 125 17.59 -2.12 -30.00
CA HIS A 125 17.48 -3.45 -30.60
C HIS A 125 16.13 -3.67 -31.29
N THR A 126 15.30 -2.63 -31.38
CA THR A 126 13.95 -2.71 -31.93
C THR A 126 13.73 -1.70 -33.06
N SER A 127 12.77 -1.98 -33.93
CA SER A 127 12.33 -1.08 -34.99
C SER A 127 10.80 -1.13 -35.15
N GLY A 128 10.24 -0.18 -35.92
CA GLY A 128 8.80 -0.15 -36.22
C GLY A 128 7.92 -0.10 -34.96
N VAL A 129 6.94 -1.01 -34.88
CA VAL A 129 5.99 -1.06 -33.75
C VAL A 129 6.70 -1.38 -32.44
N ALA A 130 7.66 -2.31 -32.43
CA ALA A 130 8.39 -2.69 -31.22
C ALA A 130 9.18 -1.51 -30.63
N TYR A 131 9.76 -0.68 -31.49
CA TYR A 131 10.42 0.56 -31.08
C TYR A 131 9.43 1.56 -30.46
N GLY A 132 8.26 1.73 -31.08
CA GLY A 132 7.21 2.59 -30.53
C GLY A 132 6.73 2.15 -29.15
N LEU A 133 6.60 0.83 -28.93
CA LEU A 133 6.25 0.25 -27.63
C LEU A 133 7.36 0.47 -26.58
N ALA A 134 8.62 0.25 -26.94
CA ALA A 134 9.78 0.50 -26.07
C ALA A 134 9.93 1.99 -25.70
N ALA A 135 9.68 2.88 -26.66
CA ALA A 135 9.66 4.32 -26.45
C ALA A 135 8.54 4.72 -25.48
N LEU A 136 7.32 4.21 -25.69
CA LEU A 136 6.19 4.44 -24.78
C LEU A 136 6.47 3.90 -23.37
N ALA A 137 7.07 2.71 -23.25
CA ALA A 137 7.45 2.14 -21.95
C ALA A 137 8.44 3.06 -21.23
N THR A 138 9.46 3.53 -21.94
CA THR A 138 10.47 4.45 -21.39
C THR A 138 9.84 5.76 -20.91
N THR A 139 8.99 6.38 -21.73
CA THR A 139 8.31 7.64 -21.38
C THR A 139 7.34 7.46 -20.21
N ALA A 140 6.47 6.45 -20.24
CA ALA A 140 5.51 6.17 -19.16
C ALA A 140 6.23 5.89 -17.83
N SER A 141 7.33 5.15 -17.89
CA SER A 141 8.17 4.87 -16.71
C SER A 141 8.84 6.12 -16.18
N ALA A 142 9.34 7.01 -17.04
CA ALA A 142 9.92 8.29 -16.62
C ALA A 142 8.90 9.24 -15.96
N VAL A 143 7.64 9.23 -16.43
CA VAL A 143 6.53 9.91 -15.73
C VAL A 143 6.42 9.39 -14.30
N ASN A 144 6.48 8.06 -14.15
CA ASN A 144 6.35 7.41 -12.86
C ASN A 144 7.53 7.70 -11.91
N ILE A 145 8.77 7.65 -12.40
CA ILE A 145 9.97 7.99 -11.62
C ILE A 145 9.85 9.41 -11.07
N VAL A 146 9.68 10.40 -11.95
CA VAL A 146 9.75 11.81 -11.56
C VAL A 146 8.51 12.24 -10.78
N GLY A 147 7.32 11.86 -11.26
CA GLY A 147 6.07 12.15 -10.56
C GLY A 147 6.02 11.49 -9.18
N GLY A 148 6.42 10.22 -9.09
CA GLY A 148 6.47 9.48 -7.84
C GLY A 148 7.43 10.08 -6.81
N PHE A 149 8.65 10.47 -7.20
CA PHE A 149 9.59 11.08 -6.27
C PHE A 149 9.17 12.48 -5.81
N ILE A 150 8.55 13.28 -6.70
CA ILE A 150 7.98 14.59 -6.31
C ILE A 150 6.87 14.40 -5.28
N VAL A 151 5.94 13.47 -5.51
CA VAL A 151 4.87 13.17 -4.56
C VAL A 151 5.44 12.66 -3.24
N SER A 152 6.40 11.74 -3.29
CA SER A 152 7.06 11.19 -2.10
C SER A 152 7.74 12.29 -1.27
N GLN A 153 8.48 13.18 -1.93
CA GLN A 153 9.16 14.29 -1.26
C GLN A 153 8.16 15.23 -0.59
N ARG A 154 7.12 15.63 -1.31
CA ARG A 154 6.07 16.51 -0.77
C ARG A 154 5.38 15.89 0.44
N MET A 155 5.06 14.60 0.39
CA MET A 155 4.46 13.88 1.52
C MET A 155 5.38 13.87 2.74
N LEU A 156 6.67 13.59 2.54
CA LEU A 156 7.64 13.57 3.63
C LEU A 156 7.91 14.96 4.21
N ASP A 157 7.78 16.01 3.39
CA ASP A 157 7.93 17.39 3.85
C ASP A 157 6.80 17.83 4.80
N LEU A 158 5.61 17.22 4.70
CA LEU A 158 4.50 17.48 5.64
C LEU A 158 4.83 17.05 7.07
N PHE A 159 5.72 16.06 7.25
CA PHE A 159 6.10 15.55 8.57
C PHE A 159 7.21 16.38 9.25
N LYS A 160 7.78 17.37 8.55
CA LYS A 160 8.82 18.24 9.12
C LYS A 160 8.21 19.24 10.09
N ARG A 161 8.88 19.43 11.24
CA ARG A 161 8.44 20.42 12.23
C ARG A 161 8.98 21.80 11.90
N PRO A 162 8.29 22.88 12.32
CA PRO A 162 8.85 24.21 12.29
C PRO A 162 10.17 24.26 13.08
N GLY A 163 11.28 24.52 12.39
CA GLY A 163 12.62 24.56 12.99
C GLY A 163 13.48 23.31 12.80
N ASP A 164 12.96 22.22 12.22
CA ASP A 164 13.79 21.08 11.83
C ASP A 164 14.73 21.47 10.67
N GLU A 165 16.04 21.26 10.85
CA GLU A 165 17.03 21.46 9.79
C GLU A 165 17.10 20.23 8.88
N ASP A 166 16.90 20.41 7.58
CA ASP A 166 16.98 19.35 6.59
C ASP A 166 18.24 19.47 5.73
N TYR A 167 19.23 18.63 6.01
CA TYR A 167 20.45 18.50 5.22
C TYR A 167 20.40 17.35 4.21
N SER A 168 19.23 16.75 3.96
CA SER A 168 19.07 15.64 3.01
C SER A 168 19.50 16.00 1.58
N ALA A 169 19.56 17.28 1.22
CA ALA A 169 20.11 17.73 -0.05
C ALA A 169 21.59 17.34 -0.25
N LEU A 170 22.37 17.15 0.84
CA LEU A 170 23.76 16.70 0.75
C LEU A 170 23.89 15.29 0.16
N TYR A 171 22.83 14.48 0.18
CA TYR A 171 22.80 13.17 -0.49
C TYR A 171 22.84 13.27 -2.02
N ALA A 172 22.77 14.48 -2.59
CA ALA A 172 23.16 14.71 -3.98
C ALA A 172 24.64 14.39 -4.24
N LEU A 173 25.53 14.54 -3.25
CA LEU A 173 26.96 14.23 -3.39
C LEU A 173 27.21 12.75 -3.69
N PRO A 174 26.75 11.77 -2.88
CA PRO A 174 26.91 10.36 -3.22
C PRO A 174 26.16 9.98 -4.50
N ALA A 175 25.03 10.61 -4.82
CA ALA A 175 24.31 10.38 -6.08
C ALA A 175 25.15 10.79 -7.31
N LEU A 176 25.74 12.00 -7.28
CA LEU A 176 26.60 12.49 -8.34
C LEU A 176 27.88 11.65 -8.46
N ALA A 177 28.46 11.24 -7.33
CA ALA A 177 29.62 10.34 -7.32
C ALA A 177 29.30 8.99 -7.98
N LEU A 178 28.13 8.41 -7.68
CA LEU A 178 27.67 7.15 -8.27
C LEU A 178 27.49 7.26 -9.80
N VAL A 179 26.88 8.35 -10.27
CA VAL A 179 26.68 8.60 -11.71
C VAL A 179 28.01 8.90 -12.43
N ALA A 180 28.92 9.65 -11.79
CA ALA A 180 30.20 10.00 -12.37
C ALA A 180 31.19 8.83 -12.42
N ALA A 181 31.08 7.86 -11.52
CA ALA A 181 32.03 6.75 -11.41
C ALA A 181 32.17 5.93 -12.72
N PRO A 182 31.09 5.46 -13.39
CA PRO A 182 31.23 4.76 -14.66
C PRO A 182 31.64 5.68 -15.82
N LEU A 183 31.27 6.96 -15.78
CA LEU A 183 31.62 7.95 -16.82
C LEU A 183 33.12 8.27 -16.83
N THR A 184 33.75 8.27 -15.65
CA THR A 184 35.18 8.55 -15.47
C THR A 184 36.04 7.29 -15.51
N GLY A 185 35.42 6.09 -15.55
CA GLY A 185 36.11 4.81 -15.46
C GLY A 185 36.56 4.42 -14.04
N ALA A 186 36.12 5.15 -13.01
CA ALA A 186 36.40 4.83 -11.61
C ALA A 186 35.64 3.60 -11.09
N ALA A 187 34.52 3.24 -11.74
CA ALA A 187 33.77 2.02 -11.49
C ALA A 187 33.28 1.40 -12.80
N ASN A 188 32.96 0.11 -12.79
CA ASN A 188 32.32 -0.55 -13.93
C ASN A 188 30.78 -0.48 -13.80
N LEU A 189 30.07 -0.75 -14.90
CA LEU A 189 28.60 -0.65 -14.95
C LEU A 189 27.91 -1.61 -13.98
N GLU A 190 28.48 -2.80 -13.78
CA GLU A 190 27.95 -3.82 -12.88
C GLU A 190 27.99 -3.35 -11.42
N SER A 191 29.13 -2.82 -10.95
CA SER A 191 29.27 -2.34 -9.58
C SER A 191 28.42 -1.10 -9.33
N THR A 192 28.31 -0.18 -10.30
CA THR A 192 27.35 0.93 -10.25
C THR A 192 25.92 0.40 -10.11
N GLY A 193 25.55 -0.63 -10.87
CA GLY A 193 24.24 -1.27 -10.78
C GLY A 193 23.96 -1.90 -9.41
N VAL A 194 24.94 -2.59 -8.82
CA VAL A 194 24.83 -3.17 -7.48
C VAL A 194 24.67 -2.09 -6.41
N VAL A 195 25.44 -0.99 -6.48
CA VAL A 195 25.26 0.13 -5.54
C VAL A 195 23.89 0.78 -5.72
N SER A 196 23.41 0.93 -6.95
CA SER A 196 22.04 1.40 -7.21
C SER A 196 20.97 0.53 -6.56
N GLN A 197 21.09 -0.80 -6.66
CA GLN A 197 20.19 -1.74 -5.99
C GLN A 197 20.20 -1.55 -4.47
N LEU A 198 21.38 -1.42 -3.88
CA LEU A 198 21.53 -1.20 -2.44
C LEU A 198 20.89 0.10 -1.99
N LEU A 199 21.04 1.18 -2.77
CA LEU A 199 20.41 2.47 -2.48
C LEU A 199 18.88 2.41 -2.60
N CYS A 200 18.34 1.64 -3.54
CA CYS A 200 16.89 1.39 -3.62
C CYS A 200 16.37 0.60 -2.41
N ILE A 201 17.12 -0.39 -1.91
CA ILE A 201 16.78 -1.09 -0.65
C ILE A 201 16.85 -0.12 0.53
N GLY A 202 17.92 0.68 0.60
CA GLY A 202 18.10 1.73 1.61
C GLY A 202 17.01 2.80 1.58
N ALA A 203 16.37 3.02 0.43
CA ALA A 203 15.26 3.95 0.31
C ALA A 203 14.05 3.52 1.14
N ILE A 204 13.74 2.22 1.14
CA ILE A 204 12.69 1.64 1.98
C ILE A 204 13.15 1.53 3.43
N GLY A 205 14.37 1.06 3.66
CA GLY A 205 14.93 0.97 5.02
C GLY A 205 14.99 2.32 5.75
N GLY A 206 15.19 3.41 5.01
CA GLY A 206 15.14 4.78 5.54
C GLY A 206 13.75 5.23 5.98
N LEU A 207 12.67 4.52 5.66
CA LEU A 207 11.31 4.81 6.15
C LEU A 207 11.02 4.16 7.52
N SER A 208 12.02 3.53 8.15
CA SER A 208 11.89 2.95 9.49
C SER A 208 11.75 4.00 10.61
N SER A 209 12.17 5.24 10.37
CA SER A 209 11.95 6.35 11.30
C SER A 209 11.61 7.65 10.58
N MET A 210 10.90 8.55 11.27
CA MET A 210 10.60 9.89 10.75
C MET A 210 11.86 10.70 10.46
N THR A 211 12.92 10.50 11.26
CA THR A 211 14.19 11.22 11.13
C THR A 211 15.02 10.79 9.92
N THR A 212 14.90 9.53 9.49
CA THR A 212 15.65 9.00 8.33
C THR A 212 14.81 8.97 7.04
N ALA A 213 13.50 9.20 7.12
CA ALA A 213 12.59 9.10 5.98
C ALA A 213 13.00 9.97 4.79
N GLN A 214 13.43 11.21 5.06
CA GLN A 214 13.95 12.13 4.04
C GLN A 214 15.20 11.59 3.35
N MET A 215 16.17 11.08 4.14
CA MET A 215 17.35 10.40 3.60
C MET A 215 16.92 9.21 2.72
N GLY A 216 16.01 8.37 3.18
CA GLY A 216 15.51 7.21 2.42
C GLY A 216 15.01 7.62 1.03
N CYS A 217 14.18 8.67 0.94
CA CYS A 217 13.70 9.19 -0.33
C CYS A 217 14.86 9.61 -1.26
N LYS A 218 15.88 10.30 -0.74
CA LYS A 218 17.06 10.71 -1.52
C LYS A 218 17.92 9.53 -1.97
N LEU A 219 18.08 8.50 -1.14
CA LEU A 219 18.76 7.26 -1.53
C LEU A 219 18.03 6.58 -2.68
N GLY A 220 16.69 6.58 -2.67
CA GLY A 220 15.87 6.10 -3.79
C GLY A 220 16.14 6.86 -5.09
N MET A 221 16.17 8.20 -5.03
CA MET A 221 16.50 9.03 -6.20
C MET A 221 17.92 8.72 -6.73
N ALA A 222 18.89 8.58 -5.82
CA ALA A 222 20.28 8.25 -6.17
C ALA A 222 20.39 6.85 -6.81
N GLY A 223 19.70 5.85 -6.25
CA GLY A 223 19.65 4.50 -6.78
C GLY A 223 19.08 4.46 -8.20
N MET A 224 17.97 5.14 -8.42
CA MET A 224 17.34 5.26 -9.75
C MET A 224 18.22 6.01 -10.75
N ALA A 225 18.90 7.09 -10.33
CA ALA A 225 19.83 7.83 -11.20
C ALA A 225 21.03 6.97 -11.62
N GLY A 226 21.62 6.21 -10.69
CA GLY A 226 22.69 5.26 -11.01
C GLY A 226 22.21 4.13 -11.92
N GLY A 227 21.00 3.60 -11.72
CA GLY A 227 20.41 2.55 -12.54
C GLY A 227 20.13 3.01 -13.97
N LEU A 228 19.59 4.23 -14.13
CA LEU A 228 19.45 4.88 -15.45
C LEU A 228 20.81 5.05 -16.12
N THR A 229 21.84 5.45 -15.38
CA THR A 229 23.19 5.65 -15.91
C THR A 229 23.82 4.33 -16.36
N THR A 230 23.77 3.28 -15.53
CA THR A 230 24.22 1.94 -15.88
C THR A 230 23.53 1.42 -17.14
N THR A 231 22.21 1.60 -17.23
CA THR A 231 21.45 1.15 -18.39
C THR A 231 21.81 1.97 -19.62
N LEU A 232 21.86 3.31 -19.51
CA LEU A 232 22.18 4.20 -20.62
C LEU A 232 23.55 3.87 -21.21
N LEU A 233 24.57 3.75 -20.37
CA LEU A 233 25.94 3.45 -20.80
C LEU A 233 26.16 2.02 -21.31
N GLY A 234 25.22 1.11 -21.00
CA GLY A 234 25.23 -0.26 -21.53
C GLY A 234 24.64 -0.38 -22.94
N MET A 235 24.03 0.67 -23.48
CA MET A 235 23.39 0.67 -24.80
C MET A 235 24.30 1.25 -25.89
N PRO A 236 24.03 0.97 -27.18
CA PRO A 236 24.73 1.62 -28.28
C PRO A 236 24.57 3.14 -28.24
N SER A 237 25.64 3.89 -28.52
CA SER A 237 25.67 5.35 -28.34
C SER A 237 24.70 6.10 -29.27
N GLU A 238 24.40 5.56 -30.45
CA GLU A 238 23.36 6.07 -31.34
C GLU A 238 21.95 6.15 -30.71
N THR A 239 21.70 5.38 -29.65
CA THR A 239 20.38 5.33 -28.97
C THR A 239 20.21 6.39 -27.90
N TYR A 240 21.30 7.05 -27.47
CA TYR A 240 21.29 7.95 -26.31
C TYR A 240 20.36 9.14 -26.50
N THR A 241 20.34 9.72 -27.70
CA THR A 241 19.46 10.85 -28.02
C THR A 241 17.99 10.44 -27.91
N ALA A 242 17.63 9.25 -28.42
CA ALA A 242 16.26 8.74 -28.32
C ALA A 242 15.87 8.49 -26.87
N ALA A 243 16.71 7.81 -26.10
CA ALA A 243 16.48 7.57 -24.68
C ALA A 243 16.33 8.89 -23.90
N ALA A 244 17.20 9.88 -24.14
CA ALA A 244 17.12 11.19 -23.52
C ALA A 244 15.82 11.95 -23.85
N MET A 245 15.32 11.87 -25.10
CA MET A 245 14.04 12.46 -25.47
C MET A 245 12.85 11.79 -24.76
N MET A 246 12.84 10.46 -24.67
CA MET A 246 11.77 9.71 -24.01
C MET A 246 11.78 9.93 -22.49
N LEU A 247 12.95 9.89 -21.87
CA LEU A 247 13.13 10.21 -20.44
C LEU A 247 12.79 11.67 -20.15
N GLY A 248 13.25 12.61 -20.97
CA GLY A 248 13.02 14.04 -20.78
C GLY A 248 11.54 14.43 -20.92
N SER A 249 10.84 13.89 -21.93
CA SER A 249 9.40 14.10 -22.09
C SER A 249 8.60 13.48 -20.95
N GLY A 250 8.94 12.26 -20.53
CA GLY A 250 8.32 11.62 -19.37
C GLY A 250 8.58 12.38 -18.07
N ALA A 251 9.81 12.86 -17.86
CA ALA A 251 10.17 13.67 -16.70
C ALA A 251 9.41 15.00 -16.64
N ALA A 252 9.25 15.68 -17.77
CA ALA A 252 8.47 16.91 -17.85
C ALA A 252 6.99 16.67 -17.50
N MET A 253 6.39 15.62 -18.06
CA MET A 253 5.01 15.22 -17.74
C MET A 253 4.86 14.78 -16.27
N GLY A 254 5.79 13.97 -15.77
CA GLY A 254 5.81 13.52 -14.37
C GLY A 254 5.94 14.70 -13.40
N THR A 255 6.76 15.69 -13.73
CA THR A 255 6.86 16.94 -12.96
C THR A 255 5.54 17.69 -12.94
N ALA A 256 4.94 17.91 -14.11
CA ALA A 256 3.67 18.62 -14.22
C ALA A 256 2.53 17.94 -13.46
N LEU A 257 2.48 16.60 -13.47
CA LEU A 257 1.49 15.82 -12.73
C LEU A 257 1.79 15.81 -11.23
N GLY A 258 3.02 15.47 -10.82
CA GLY A 258 3.40 15.35 -9.41
C GLY A 258 3.27 16.66 -8.62
N MET A 259 3.47 17.81 -9.26
CA MET A 259 3.26 19.13 -8.64
C MET A 259 1.78 19.49 -8.43
N LYS A 260 0.86 18.89 -9.18
CA LYS A 260 -0.59 19.18 -9.11
C LYS A 260 -1.35 18.28 -8.14
N VAL A 261 -0.74 17.21 -7.64
CA VAL A 261 -1.39 16.26 -6.75
C VAL A 261 -1.61 16.89 -5.37
N GLU A 262 -2.84 16.83 -4.87
CA GLU A 262 -3.19 17.23 -3.50
C GLU A 262 -3.03 16.04 -2.54
N PRO A 263 -2.69 16.27 -1.25
CA PRO A 263 -2.54 15.18 -0.27
C PRO A 263 -3.78 14.29 -0.14
N ILE A 264 -4.98 14.86 -0.25
CA ILE A 264 -6.23 14.10 -0.22
C ILE A 264 -6.38 13.17 -1.44
N ALA A 265 -5.77 13.53 -2.57
CA ALA A 265 -5.84 12.81 -3.84
C ALA A 265 -4.72 11.77 -4.04
N LEU A 266 -3.87 11.58 -3.03
CA LEU A 266 -2.78 10.61 -3.07
C LEU A 266 -3.25 9.17 -3.37
N PRO A 267 -4.36 8.65 -2.80
CA PRO A 267 -4.78 7.28 -3.06
C PRO A 267 -5.02 6.97 -4.53
N GLN A 268 -5.79 7.82 -5.22
CA GLN A 268 -6.05 7.66 -6.64
C GLN A 268 -4.80 7.93 -7.48
N THR A 269 -3.95 8.88 -7.10
CA THR A 269 -2.71 9.18 -7.84
C THR A 269 -1.77 7.98 -7.86
N VAL A 270 -1.59 7.34 -6.70
CA VAL A 270 -0.77 6.11 -6.59
C VAL A 270 -1.35 5.00 -7.46
N ALA A 271 -2.68 4.81 -7.46
CA ALA A 271 -3.33 3.85 -8.37
C ALA A 271 -3.06 4.21 -9.85
N ALA A 272 -3.18 5.47 -10.24
CA ALA A 272 -2.90 5.90 -11.61
C ALA A 272 -1.44 5.59 -12.01
N PHE A 273 -0.49 5.81 -11.10
CA PHE A 273 0.91 5.52 -11.35
C PHE A 273 1.23 4.02 -11.47
N HIS A 274 0.64 3.15 -10.64
CA HIS A 274 0.76 1.70 -10.83
C HIS A 274 0.27 1.25 -12.21
N SER A 275 -0.74 1.91 -12.76
CA SER A 275 -1.22 1.60 -14.11
C SER A 275 -0.15 1.85 -15.18
N LEU A 276 0.69 2.88 -15.02
CA LEU A 276 1.79 3.18 -15.94
C LEU A 276 2.88 2.10 -15.89
N VAL A 277 3.15 1.55 -14.70
CA VAL A 277 4.10 0.45 -14.51
C VAL A 277 3.57 -0.82 -15.16
N GLY A 278 2.30 -1.15 -14.94
CA GLY A 278 1.64 -2.28 -15.58
C GLY A 278 1.64 -2.17 -17.11
N LEU A 279 1.36 -0.97 -17.64
CA LEU A 279 1.45 -0.67 -19.06
C LEU A 279 2.87 -0.88 -19.59
N ALA A 280 3.88 -0.30 -18.93
CA ALA A 280 5.28 -0.38 -19.36
C ALA A 280 5.77 -1.84 -19.39
N ALA A 281 5.56 -2.61 -18.32
CA ALA A 281 5.99 -4.01 -18.26
C ALA A 281 5.31 -4.88 -19.34
N MET A 282 4.01 -4.66 -19.58
CA MET A 282 3.25 -5.35 -20.63
C MET A 282 3.80 -5.01 -22.02
N ILE A 283 3.96 -3.73 -22.35
CA ILE A 283 4.43 -3.36 -23.69
C ILE A 283 5.93 -3.65 -23.90
N THR A 284 6.76 -3.66 -22.85
CA THR A 284 8.15 -4.17 -22.93
C THR A 284 8.16 -5.64 -23.33
N SER A 285 7.29 -6.45 -22.73
CA SER A 285 7.21 -7.90 -23.01
C SER A 285 6.84 -8.16 -24.49
N ILE A 286 5.84 -7.44 -25.00
CA ILE A 286 5.45 -7.49 -26.42
C ILE A 286 6.58 -6.99 -27.34
N ALA A 287 7.22 -5.87 -26.99
CA ALA A 287 8.29 -5.27 -27.79
C ALA A 287 9.51 -6.21 -27.88
N SER A 288 9.89 -6.83 -26.76
CA SER A 288 11.01 -7.77 -26.67
C SER A 288 10.79 -8.98 -27.57
N TYR A 289 9.63 -9.62 -27.47
CA TYR A 289 9.29 -10.76 -28.33
C TYR A 289 9.17 -10.38 -29.81
N SER A 290 8.64 -9.19 -30.10
CA SER A 290 8.51 -8.69 -31.48
C SER A 290 9.85 -8.44 -32.16
N ALA A 291 10.85 -8.00 -31.40
CA ALA A 291 12.19 -7.75 -31.91
C ALA A 291 13.01 -9.04 -32.06
N HIS A 292 12.85 -9.99 -31.14
CA HIS A 292 13.55 -11.25 -31.15
C HIS A 292 12.58 -12.41 -30.91
N PRO A 293 11.85 -12.88 -31.94
CA PRO A 293 10.98 -14.03 -31.77
C PRO A 293 11.81 -15.27 -31.40
N PHE A 294 11.64 -15.77 -30.18
CA PHE A 294 12.28 -17.01 -29.76
C PHE A 294 11.54 -18.21 -30.34
N ALA A 295 12.28 -19.30 -30.54
CA ALA A 295 11.68 -20.58 -30.90
C ALA A 295 10.59 -20.97 -29.88
N PRO A 296 9.49 -21.61 -30.33
CA PRO A 296 8.50 -22.15 -29.42
C PRO A 296 9.16 -23.06 -28.37
N GLY A 297 8.73 -22.92 -27.13
CA GLY A 297 9.22 -23.70 -26.00
C GLY A 297 9.19 -22.92 -24.70
N ALA A 298 9.23 -23.66 -23.59
CA ALA A 298 9.28 -23.14 -22.22
C ALA A 298 10.68 -22.64 -21.83
N ASN A 299 11.30 -21.83 -22.68
CA ASN A 299 12.53 -21.11 -22.31
C ASN A 299 12.19 -19.90 -21.42
N LEU A 300 13.18 -19.41 -20.67
CA LEU A 300 12.98 -18.32 -19.71
C LEU A 300 12.38 -17.08 -20.35
N HIS A 301 12.86 -16.69 -21.54
CA HIS A 301 12.37 -15.51 -22.24
C HIS A 301 10.86 -15.60 -22.55
N ASN A 302 10.41 -16.69 -23.16
CA ASN A 302 9.00 -16.89 -23.51
C ASN A 302 8.10 -16.94 -22.27
N VAL A 303 8.55 -17.61 -21.20
CA VAL A 303 7.80 -17.70 -19.94
C VAL A 303 7.73 -16.33 -19.28
N ALA A 304 8.84 -15.60 -19.21
CA ALA A 304 8.91 -14.25 -18.67
C ALA A 304 8.03 -13.27 -19.46
N CYS A 305 7.99 -13.38 -20.79
CA CYS A 305 7.15 -12.58 -21.67
C CYS A 305 5.65 -12.75 -21.37
N ILE A 306 5.16 -14.00 -21.29
CA ILE A 306 3.75 -14.26 -20.93
C ILE A 306 3.42 -13.74 -19.52
N LEU A 307 4.33 -13.98 -18.57
CA LEU A 307 4.12 -13.53 -17.19
C LEU A 307 4.10 -12.00 -17.09
N GLY A 308 5.01 -11.32 -17.78
CA GLY A 308 5.07 -9.86 -17.87
C GLY A 308 3.79 -9.27 -18.47
N ASP A 309 3.31 -9.83 -19.58
CA ASP A 309 2.05 -9.42 -20.22
C ASP A 309 0.83 -9.65 -19.34
N PHE A 310 0.75 -10.82 -18.72
CA PHE A 310 -0.35 -11.17 -17.84
C PHE A 310 -0.41 -10.26 -16.61
N ILE A 311 0.69 -10.17 -15.87
CA ILE A 311 0.75 -9.40 -14.62
C ILE A 311 0.64 -7.91 -14.94
N GLY A 312 1.33 -7.43 -15.97
CA GLY A 312 1.27 -6.05 -16.43
C GLY A 312 -0.14 -5.62 -16.84
N GLY A 313 -0.83 -6.44 -17.65
CA GLY A 313 -2.20 -6.13 -18.09
C GLY A 313 -3.24 -6.17 -16.97
N VAL A 314 -3.13 -7.11 -16.02
CA VAL A 314 -3.98 -7.10 -14.82
C VAL A 314 -3.72 -5.85 -13.98
N THR A 315 -2.45 -5.48 -13.82
CA THR A 315 -2.04 -4.30 -13.05
C THR A 315 -2.55 -3.02 -13.69
N LEU A 316 -2.42 -2.88 -15.02
CA LEU A 316 -2.90 -1.74 -15.79
C LEU A 316 -4.40 -1.55 -15.61
N ALA A 317 -5.19 -2.54 -16.02
CA ALA A 317 -6.65 -2.41 -15.99
C ALA A 317 -7.20 -2.31 -14.57
N GLY A 318 -6.69 -3.11 -13.64
CA GLY A 318 -7.09 -3.08 -12.25
C GLY A 318 -6.82 -1.72 -11.59
N SER A 319 -5.64 -1.15 -11.83
CA SER A 319 -5.24 0.15 -11.30
C SER A 319 -6.07 1.31 -11.86
N LEU A 320 -6.44 1.25 -13.14
CA LEU A 320 -7.35 2.24 -13.75
C LEU A 320 -8.76 2.18 -13.14
N VAL A 321 -9.26 0.99 -12.85
CA VAL A 321 -10.56 0.84 -12.14
C VAL A 321 -10.47 1.36 -10.71
N ALA A 322 -9.39 1.04 -9.99
CA ALA A 322 -9.15 1.56 -8.64
C ALA A 322 -9.09 3.09 -8.65
N PHE A 323 -8.34 3.69 -9.57
CA PHE A 323 -8.32 5.14 -9.80
C PHE A 323 -9.73 5.68 -10.02
N GLY A 324 -10.48 5.11 -10.97
CA GLY A 324 -11.82 5.57 -11.30
C GLY A 324 -12.79 5.50 -10.12
N LYS A 325 -12.73 4.46 -9.29
CA LYS A 325 -13.56 4.34 -8.07
C LYS A 325 -13.18 5.32 -6.99
N LEU A 326 -11.88 5.52 -6.75
CA LEU A 326 -11.39 6.42 -5.70
C LEU A 326 -11.64 7.88 -6.07
N ASN A 327 -11.45 8.23 -7.34
CA ASN A 327 -11.68 9.58 -7.86
C ASN A 327 -13.16 9.89 -8.11
N GLY A 328 -14.05 8.89 -8.01
CA GLY A 328 -15.50 9.06 -8.20
C GLY A 328 -15.96 9.09 -9.66
N ASN A 329 -15.08 8.77 -10.62
CA ASN A 329 -15.47 8.57 -12.03
C ASN A 329 -16.28 7.29 -12.24
N LEU A 330 -16.07 6.29 -11.39
CA LEU A 330 -16.81 5.02 -11.36
C LEU A 330 -17.55 4.88 -10.03
N GLY A 331 -18.68 4.17 -10.05
CA GLY A 331 -19.43 3.86 -8.83
C GLY A 331 -18.59 3.05 -7.83
N SER A 332 -18.70 3.38 -6.54
CA SER A 332 -17.98 2.69 -5.46
C SER A 332 -18.55 1.30 -5.13
N ALA A 333 -19.75 0.97 -5.62
CA ALA A 333 -20.36 -0.33 -5.43
C ALA A 333 -19.57 -1.44 -6.14
N ALA A 334 -19.54 -2.63 -5.54
CA ALA A 334 -18.97 -3.82 -6.16
C ALA A 334 -19.82 -4.24 -7.36
N LEU A 335 -19.18 -4.43 -8.52
CA LEU A 335 -19.83 -5.04 -9.68
C LEU A 335 -20.14 -6.52 -9.35
N SER A 336 -21.42 -6.90 -9.46
CA SER A 336 -21.87 -8.25 -9.13
C SER A 336 -22.49 -8.93 -10.34
N LEU A 337 -21.65 -9.52 -11.19
CA LEU A 337 -22.12 -10.37 -12.30
C LEU A 337 -22.55 -11.75 -11.80
N PRO A 338 -23.58 -12.37 -12.39
CA PRO A 338 -23.94 -13.76 -12.11
C PRO A 338 -22.73 -14.69 -12.34
N GLY A 339 -22.34 -15.44 -11.32
CA GLY A 339 -21.19 -16.34 -11.42
C GLY A 339 -19.83 -15.62 -11.54
N LYS A 340 -19.68 -14.38 -11.04
CA LYS A 340 -18.42 -13.59 -11.13
C LYS A 340 -17.13 -14.38 -10.81
N ASN A 341 -17.18 -15.28 -9.82
CA ASN A 341 -16.01 -16.09 -9.44
C ASN A 341 -15.69 -17.15 -10.49
N LEU A 342 -16.71 -17.74 -11.13
CA LEU A 342 -16.52 -18.66 -12.26
C LEU A 342 -15.97 -17.93 -13.49
N ILE A 343 -16.40 -16.69 -13.73
CA ILE A 343 -15.83 -15.85 -14.79
C ILE A 343 -14.33 -15.63 -14.55
N ASN A 344 -13.95 -15.26 -13.32
CA ASN A 344 -12.55 -15.05 -12.95
C ASN A 344 -11.71 -16.34 -13.07
N VAL A 345 -12.21 -17.47 -12.57
CA VAL A 345 -11.53 -18.77 -12.68
C VAL A 345 -11.40 -19.19 -14.15
N GLY A 346 -12.46 -19.01 -14.95
CA GLY A 346 -12.46 -19.30 -16.38
C GLY A 346 -11.49 -18.42 -17.17
N ALA A 347 -11.43 -17.11 -16.85
CA ALA A 347 -10.47 -16.19 -17.43
C ALA A 347 -9.03 -16.60 -17.07
N PHE A 348 -8.76 -16.94 -15.81
CA PHE A 348 -7.44 -17.40 -15.39
C PHE A 348 -7.04 -18.73 -16.07
N ALA A 349 -7.96 -19.71 -16.15
CA ALA A 349 -7.71 -20.95 -16.87
C ALA A 349 -7.47 -20.73 -18.37
N SER A 350 -8.20 -19.81 -18.98
CA SER A 350 -8.00 -19.40 -20.38
C SER A 350 -6.64 -18.74 -20.57
N GLN A 351 -6.15 -17.97 -19.59
CA GLN A 351 -4.80 -17.42 -19.60
C GLN A 351 -3.72 -18.51 -19.59
N LEU A 352 -3.90 -19.55 -18.78
CA LEU A 352 -2.99 -20.71 -18.78
C LEU A 352 -3.01 -21.43 -20.13
N GLY A 353 -4.18 -21.55 -20.75
CA GLY A 353 -4.35 -22.10 -22.09
C GLY A 353 -3.64 -21.28 -23.17
N LEU A 354 -3.78 -19.95 -23.14
CA LEU A 354 -3.08 -19.04 -24.05
C LEU A 354 -1.56 -19.07 -23.84
N GLY A 355 -1.10 -19.17 -22.59
CA GLY A 355 0.30 -19.37 -22.27
C GLY A 355 0.83 -20.68 -22.84
N ALA A 356 0.13 -21.79 -22.62
CA ALA A 356 0.50 -23.09 -23.22
C ALA A 356 0.50 -23.04 -24.75
N MET A 357 -0.48 -22.36 -25.36
CA MET A 357 -0.53 -22.15 -26.80
C MET A 357 0.70 -21.38 -27.28
N PHE A 358 1.02 -20.24 -26.66
CA PHE A 358 2.21 -19.45 -26.98
C PHE A 358 3.50 -20.26 -26.85
N LEU A 359 3.66 -21.03 -25.77
CA LEU A 359 4.84 -21.87 -25.57
C LEU A 359 4.92 -22.99 -26.61
N SER A 360 3.80 -23.50 -27.11
CA SER A 360 3.78 -24.59 -28.10
C SER A 360 3.96 -24.12 -29.55
N SER A 361 3.31 -23.02 -29.93
CA SER A 361 3.24 -22.55 -31.32
C SER A 361 4.09 -21.31 -31.59
N GLY A 362 4.47 -20.58 -30.54
CA GLY A 362 4.96 -19.20 -30.67
C GLY A 362 3.92 -18.28 -31.32
N GLY A 363 4.41 -17.15 -31.82
CA GLY A 363 3.63 -16.15 -32.54
C GLY A 363 3.05 -15.06 -31.64
N GLN A 364 2.74 -13.91 -32.24
CA GLN A 364 2.24 -12.73 -31.51
C GLN A 364 0.76 -12.82 -31.14
N LEU A 365 -0.03 -13.62 -31.86
CA LEU A 365 -1.47 -13.71 -31.60
C LEU A 365 -1.80 -14.22 -30.19
N PRO A 366 -1.22 -15.33 -29.68
CA PRO A 366 -1.39 -15.74 -28.28
C PRO A 366 -1.02 -14.64 -27.28
N LEU A 367 0.00 -13.83 -27.60
CA LEU A 367 0.52 -12.77 -26.75
C LEU A 367 -0.46 -11.58 -26.68
N TRP A 368 -0.95 -11.11 -27.83
CA TRP A 368 -2.02 -10.09 -27.88
C TRP A 368 -3.34 -10.57 -27.27
N ALA A 369 -3.67 -11.86 -27.42
CA ALA A 369 -4.83 -12.46 -26.75
C ALA A 369 -4.65 -12.48 -25.22
N THR A 370 -3.44 -12.80 -24.75
CA THR A 370 -3.02 -12.77 -23.34
C THR A 370 -3.20 -11.36 -22.77
N VAL A 371 -2.82 -10.33 -23.52
CA VAL A 371 -3.00 -8.91 -23.16
C VAL A 371 -4.48 -8.53 -23.05
N ALA A 372 -5.28 -8.87 -24.06
CA ALA A 372 -6.71 -8.53 -24.06
C ALA A 372 -7.43 -9.18 -22.88
N LEU A 373 -7.15 -10.47 -22.64
CA LEU A 373 -7.77 -11.22 -21.55
C LEU A 373 -7.27 -10.77 -20.18
N SER A 374 -5.97 -10.46 -20.02
CA SER A 374 -5.43 -9.97 -18.74
C SER A 374 -6.00 -8.60 -18.36
N ASN A 375 -6.19 -7.70 -19.33
CA ASN A 375 -6.86 -6.41 -19.10
C ASN A 375 -8.34 -6.61 -18.74
N ALA A 376 -9.07 -7.46 -19.47
CA ALA A 376 -10.47 -7.75 -19.15
C ALA A 376 -10.62 -8.37 -17.74
N MET A 377 -9.71 -9.28 -17.38
CA MET A 377 -9.68 -9.91 -16.06
C MET A 377 -9.32 -8.90 -14.97
N GLY A 378 -8.30 -8.06 -15.18
CA GLY A 378 -7.91 -7.00 -14.24
C GLY A 378 -9.04 -6.00 -13.99
N TYR A 379 -9.74 -5.60 -15.05
CA TYR A 379 -10.96 -4.79 -14.95
C TYR A 379 -12.00 -5.49 -14.08
N HIS A 380 -12.38 -6.72 -14.43
CA HIS A 380 -13.47 -7.42 -13.77
C HIS A 380 -13.16 -7.73 -12.29
N LEU A 381 -11.92 -8.14 -11.98
CA LEU A 381 -11.47 -8.41 -10.60
C LEU A 381 -11.64 -7.16 -9.72
N VAL A 382 -11.08 -6.02 -10.11
CA VAL A 382 -11.12 -4.80 -9.28
C VAL A 382 -12.49 -4.11 -9.33
N ALA A 383 -13.20 -4.19 -10.46
CA ALA A 383 -14.58 -3.73 -10.55
C ALA A 383 -15.50 -4.49 -9.58
N SER A 384 -15.20 -5.76 -9.30
CA SER A 384 -15.98 -6.61 -8.39
C SER A 384 -15.69 -6.38 -6.89
N VAL A 385 -14.73 -5.51 -6.54
CA VAL A 385 -14.41 -5.17 -5.15
C VAL A 385 -15.07 -3.86 -4.73
N GLY A 386 -15.57 -3.78 -3.49
CA GLY A 386 -16.25 -2.60 -2.96
C GLY A 386 -15.30 -1.43 -2.66
N GLY A 387 -15.85 -0.22 -2.62
CA GLY A 387 -15.12 1.04 -2.49
C GLY A 387 -14.21 1.15 -1.25
N ALA A 388 -14.55 0.56 -0.11
CA ALA A 388 -13.65 0.63 1.06
C ALA A 388 -12.72 -0.57 1.22
N ASP A 389 -12.85 -1.58 0.37
CA ASP A 389 -11.83 -2.62 0.19
C ASP A 389 -10.82 -2.23 -0.91
N MET A 390 -11.03 -1.08 -1.58
CA MET A 390 -10.07 -0.51 -2.55
C MET A 390 -8.65 -0.30 -2.02
N PRO A 391 -8.42 0.13 -0.77
CA PRO A 391 -7.06 0.30 -0.25
C PRO A 391 -6.25 -1.01 -0.32
N VAL A 392 -6.89 -2.15 -0.01
CA VAL A 392 -6.28 -3.49 -0.14
C VAL A 392 -6.02 -3.83 -1.60
N CYS A 393 -6.93 -3.48 -2.51
CA CYS A 393 -6.69 -3.68 -3.95
C CYS A 393 -5.47 -2.89 -4.44
N ILE A 394 -5.27 -1.65 -3.97
CA ILE A 394 -4.10 -0.84 -4.35
C ILE A 394 -2.80 -1.51 -3.92
N THR A 395 -2.74 -2.07 -2.70
CA THR A 395 -1.53 -2.73 -2.19
C THR A 395 -1.25 -4.06 -2.90
N VAL A 396 -2.29 -4.81 -3.29
CA VAL A 396 -2.16 -5.99 -4.17
C VAL A 396 -1.61 -5.60 -5.54
N LEU A 397 -2.14 -4.53 -6.15
CA LEU A 397 -1.68 -4.05 -7.46
C LEU A 397 -0.27 -3.47 -7.39
N ASN A 398 0.12 -2.86 -6.27
CA ASN A 398 1.52 -2.48 -6.01
C ASN A 398 2.43 -3.70 -5.96
N SER A 399 1.99 -4.79 -5.33
CA SER A 399 2.74 -6.05 -5.35
C SER A 399 2.89 -6.58 -6.79
N TYR A 400 1.82 -6.51 -7.59
CA TYR A 400 1.83 -6.98 -8.97
C TYR A 400 2.74 -6.16 -9.87
N SER A 401 2.84 -4.84 -9.66
CA SER A 401 3.81 -4.01 -10.38
C SER A 401 5.24 -4.51 -10.15
N GLY A 402 5.60 -4.85 -8.91
CA GLY A 402 6.90 -5.46 -8.59
C GLY A 402 7.12 -6.83 -9.24
N TRP A 403 6.12 -7.72 -9.24
CA TRP A 403 6.24 -9.01 -9.91
C TRP A 403 6.34 -8.89 -11.44
N ALA A 404 5.72 -7.87 -12.03
CA ALA A 404 5.89 -7.55 -13.45
C ALA A 404 7.33 -7.12 -13.75
N LEU A 405 7.96 -6.31 -12.88
CA LEU A 405 9.38 -5.99 -12.98
C LEU A 405 10.27 -7.22 -12.83
N VAL A 406 9.96 -8.17 -11.93
CA VAL A 406 10.74 -9.43 -11.85
C VAL A 406 10.66 -10.20 -13.17
N ALA A 407 9.48 -10.28 -13.78
CA ALA A 407 9.33 -10.90 -15.09
C ALA A 407 10.14 -10.16 -16.17
N GLU A 408 10.12 -8.81 -16.17
CA GLU A 408 10.93 -8.00 -17.07
C GLU A 408 12.45 -8.16 -16.83
N GLY A 409 12.87 -8.29 -15.57
CA GLY A 409 14.25 -8.57 -15.20
C GLY A 409 14.73 -9.93 -15.69
N PHE A 410 13.87 -10.96 -15.62
CA PHE A 410 14.16 -12.27 -16.20
C PHE A 410 14.15 -12.26 -17.73
N LEU A 411 13.23 -11.49 -18.33
CA LEU A 411 13.10 -11.32 -19.77
C LEU A 411 14.36 -10.70 -20.40
N LEU A 412 14.96 -9.74 -19.71
CA LEU A 412 16.09 -8.94 -20.18
C LEU A 412 17.43 -9.31 -19.54
N ASP A 413 17.47 -10.41 -18.78
CA ASP A 413 18.65 -10.88 -18.04
C ASP A 413 19.30 -9.78 -17.18
N SER A 414 18.47 -9.03 -16.44
CA SER A 414 18.89 -7.88 -15.66
C SER A 414 18.73 -8.12 -14.15
N PRO A 415 19.84 -8.33 -13.42
CA PRO A 415 19.83 -8.35 -11.95
C PRO A 415 19.28 -7.07 -11.33
N LEU A 416 19.57 -5.91 -11.93
CA LEU A 416 19.13 -4.60 -11.43
C LEU A 416 17.61 -4.50 -11.40
N ILE A 417 16.94 -4.83 -12.50
CA ILE A 417 15.47 -4.81 -12.57
C ILE A 417 14.89 -5.91 -11.65
N THR A 418 15.52 -7.08 -11.61
CA THR A 418 15.08 -8.21 -10.77
C THR A 418 15.09 -7.86 -9.28
N VAL A 419 16.14 -7.23 -8.78
CA VAL A 419 16.25 -6.81 -7.36
C VAL A 419 15.19 -5.76 -7.03
N ILE A 420 15.03 -4.75 -7.88
CA ILE A 420 14.02 -3.70 -7.69
C ILE A 420 12.60 -4.28 -7.71
N GLY A 421 12.29 -5.14 -8.70
CA GLY A 421 10.99 -5.79 -8.81
C GLY A 421 10.69 -6.68 -7.61
N SER A 422 11.68 -7.46 -7.15
CA SER A 422 11.53 -8.30 -5.95
C SER A 422 11.24 -7.43 -4.72
N LEU A 423 12.04 -6.39 -4.48
CA LEU A 423 11.84 -5.45 -3.38
C LEU A 423 10.39 -4.89 -3.33
N ILE A 424 9.87 -4.43 -4.47
CA ILE A 424 8.52 -3.86 -4.56
C ILE A 424 7.45 -4.94 -4.43
N GLY A 425 7.64 -6.10 -5.07
CA GLY A 425 6.67 -7.20 -5.05
C GLY A 425 6.43 -7.72 -3.64
N PHE A 426 7.52 -7.96 -2.89
CA PHE A 426 7.47 -8.36 -1.49
C PHE A 426 6.90 -7.25 -0.61
N SER A 427 7.27 -5.98 -0.82
CA SER A 427 6.74 -4.83 -0.08
C SER A 427 5.21 -4.71 -0.19
N GLY A 428 4.68 -4.75 -1.42
CA GLY A 428 3.23 -4.70 -1.65
C GLY A 428 2.50 -5.89 -1.01
N ALA A 429 3.08 -7.08 -1.04
CA ALA A 429 2.48 -8.28 -0.44
C ALA A 429 2.39 -8.18 1.10
N ILE A 430 3.45 -7.67 1.74
CA ILE A 430 3.48 -7.48 3.19
C ILE A 430 2.48 -6.40 3.60
N LEU A 431 2.46 -5.27 2.88
CA LEU A 431 1.50 -4.21 3.17
C LEU A 431 0.05 -4.68 2.98
N THR A 432 -0.21 -5.50 1.96
CA THR A 432 -1.51 -6.16 1.77
C THR A 432 -1.90 -6.98 3.01
N LYS A 433 -0.97 -7.79 3.53
CA LYS A 433 -1.18 -8.62 4.73
C LYS A 433 -1.48 -7.75 5.95
N ILE A 434 -0.68 -6.71 6.19
CA ILE A 434 -0.89 -5.77 7.30
C ILE A 434 -2.29 -5.15 7.24
N MET A 435 -2.72 -4.73 6.04
CA MET A 435 -4.07 -4.20 5.86
C MET A 435 -5.17 -5.24 6.12
N CYS A 436 -5.01 -6.46 5.60
CA CYS A 436 -5.98 -7.54 5.77
C CYS A 436 -6.16 -7.89 7.25
N ASP A 437 -5.06 -8.03 7.99
CA ASP A 437 -5.06 -8.31 9.43
C ASP A 437 -5.73 -7.18 10.21
N ALA A 438 -5.41 -5.91 9.88
CA ALA A 438 -6.02 -4.74 10.53
C ALA A 438 -7.52 -4.60 10.26
N MET A 439 -8.05 -5.24 9.20
CA MET A 439 -9.49 -5.32 8.92
C MET A 439 -10.13 -6.61 9.44
N ASN A 440 -9.33 -7.53 10.00
CA ASN A 440 -9.71 -8.92 10.29
C ASN A 440 -10.42 -9.60 9.10
N ARG A 441 -9.90 -9.39 7.88
CA ARG A 441 -10.45 -9.97 6.64
C ARG A 441 -9.36 -10.64 5.85
N ASP A 442 -9.62 -11.88 5.44
CA ASP A 442 -8.73 -12.62 4.54
C ASP A 442 -8.69 -12.02 3.13
N ILE A 443 -7.52 -12.06 2.49
CA ILE A 443 -7.28 -11.52 1.15
C ILE A 443 -8.21 -12.11 0.09
N PHE A 444 -8.57 -13.40 0.17
CA PHE A 444 -9.49 -14.03 -0.78
C PHE A 444 -10.91 -13.49 -0.59
N ASN A 445 -11.32 -13.25 0.66
CA ASN A 445 -12.62 -12.64 0.94
C ASN A 445 -12.71 -11.21 0.42
N VAL A 446 -11.60 -10.47 0.43
CA VAL A 446 -11.51 -9.11 -0.13
C VAL A 446 -11.57 -9.14 -1.66
N LEU A 447 -10.75 -9.95 -2.33
CA LEU A 447 -10.62 -9.95 -3.79
C LEU A 447 -11.79 -10.63 -4.53
N PHE A 448 -12.35 -11.71 -3.97
CA PHE A 448 -13.39 -12.49 -4.63
C PHE A 448 -14.79 -12.25 -4.06
N GLY A 449 -14.90 -11.48 -2.98
CA GLY A 449 -16.12 -11.31 -2.20
C GLY A 449 -16.44 -12.59 -1.46
N GLY A 450 -16.49 -12.51 -0.12
CA GLY A 450 -16.60 -13.65 0.79
C GLY A 450 -17.50 -14.77 0.28
N ILE A 451 -16.89 -15.93 0.00
CA ILE A 451 -17.58 -17.18 -0.37
C ILE A 451 -18.49 -17.68 0.77
N ASN A 452 -18.35 -17.10 1.97
CA ASN A 452 -19.02 -17.48 3.21
C ASN A 452 -19.72 -16.33 3.94
N ASN A 453 -20.12 -15.24 3.27
CA ASN A 453 -21.02 -14.29 3.91
C ASN A 453 -22.40 -14.96 4.07
N LYS A 454 -22.57 -15.72 5.16
CA LYS A 454 -23.90 -15.90 5.74
C LYS A 454 -24.51 -14.51 5.86
N PRO A 455 -25.81 -14.34 5.51
CA PRO A 455 -26.47 -13.07 5.77
C PRO A 455 -26.19 -12.71 7.22
N VAL A 456 -25.60 -11.54 7.44
CA VAL A 456 -25.45 -10.99 8.78
C VAL A 456 -26.84 -11.03 9.38
N ALA A 457 -27.00 -11.70 10.51
CA ALA A 457 -28.22 -11.57 11.28
C ALA A 457 -28.34 -10.07 11.55
N LYS A 458 -29.28 -9.39 10.88
CA LYS A 458 -29.71 -8.06 11.31
C LYS A 458 -30.05 -8.25 12.79
N GLY A 459 -29.31 -7.57 13.65
CA GLY A 459 -29.63 -7.54 15.07
C GLY A 459 -31.11 -7.25 15.21
N ASP A 460 -31.76 -7.96 16.14
CA ASP A 460 -33.19 -7.88 16.37
C ASP A 460 -33.63 -6.41 16.37
N ASP A 461 -34.58 -6.09 15.50
CA ASP A 461 -35.09 -4.73 15.22
C ASP A 461 -36.03 -4.30 16.37
N SER A 462 -35.60 -4.52 17.61
CA SER A 462 -36.40 -4.32 18.80
C SER A 462 -36.12 -2.94 19.41
N ALA A 463 -37.13 -2.08 19.32
CA ALA A 463 -37.29 -0.73 19.87
C ALA A 463 -36.33 0.36 19.33
N PRO A 464 -36.84 1.60 19.08
CA PRO A 464 -35.98 2.74 18.79
C PRO A 464 -35.04 2.97 19.98
N LYS A 465 -33.74 2.75 19.78
CA LYS A 465 -32.72 3.08 20.77
C LYS A 465 -32.57 4.59 20.80
N GLU A 466 -32.76 5.19 21.97
CA GLU A 466 -32.57 6.63 22.15
C GLU A 466 -31.08 6.96 22.17
N HIS A 467 -30.67 7.99 21.45
CA HIS A 467 -29.32 8.55 21.50
C HIS A 467 -29.36 9.95 22.14
N SER A 468 -28.29 10.32 22.82
CA SER A 468 -28.11 11.67 23.34
C SER A 468 -27.54 12.58 22.25
N GLU A 469 -28.05 13.81 22.11
CA GLU A 469 -27.49 14.83 21.22
C GLU A 469 -26.91 16.00 22.01
N THR A 470 -25.83 16.58 21.50
CA THR A 470 -25.17 17.75 22.09
C THR A 470 -25.05 18.90 21.10
N SER A 471 -24.59 20.06 21.58
CA SER A 471 -24.39 21.26 20.75
C SER A 471 -22.92 21.64 20.67
N VAL A 472 -22.56 22.42 19.65
CA VAL A 472 -21.20 22.96 19.48
C VAL A 472 -20.74 23.76 20.71
N ALA A 473 -21.65 24.49 21.37
CA ALA A 473 -21.33 25.24 22.59
C ALA A 473 -20.86 24.32 23.71
N ALA A 474 -21.65 23.28 24.00
CA ALA A 474 -21.36 22.32 25.06
C ALA A 474 -20.06 21.55 24.78
N VAL A 475 -19.82 21.14 23.53
CA VAL A 475 -18.58 20.46 23.14
C VAL A 475 -17.37 21.37 23.32
N ALA A 476 -17.44 22.64 22.94
CA ALA A 476 -16.36 23.60 23.16
C ALA A 476 -16.05 23.79 24.65
N GLU A 477 -17.08 23.87 25.51
CA GLU A 477 -16.90 23.93 26.97
C GLU A 477 -16.28 22.64 27.54
N MET A 478 -16.69 21.46 27.05
CA MET A 478 -16.08 20.19 27.47
C MET A 478 -14.60 20.14 27.08
N VAL A 479 -14.25 20.56 25.86
CA VAL A 479 -12.86 20.65 25.41
C VAL A 479 -12.07 21.61 26.29
N ALA A 480 -12.65 22.77 26.64
CA ALA A 480 -11.98 23.77 27.46
C ALA A 480 -11.72 23.35 28.91
N ASN A 481 -12.54 22.45 29.46
CA ASN A 481 -12.43 21.99 30.84
C ASN A 481 -11.73 20.62 30.99
N ALA A 482 -11.44 19.93 29.89
CA ALA A 482 -10.77 18.63 29.90
C ALA A 482 -9.25 18.77 30.15
N LYS A 483 -8.61 17.73 30.69
CA LYS A 483 -7.14 17.66 30.80
C LYS A 483 -6.54 16.71 29.76
N GLU A 484 -7.18 15.55 29.57
CA GLU A 484 -6.79 14.57 28.56
C GLU A 484 -7.88 14.48 27.49
N VAL A 485 -7.54 14.84 26.25
CA VAL A 485 -8.46 14.81 25.11
C VAL A 485 -7.88 13.91 24.02
N LEU A 486 -8.66 12.96 23.54
CA LEU A 486 -8.30 12.12 22.40
C LEU A 486 -9.19 12.44 21.20
N VAL A 487 -8.60 12.72 20.06
CA VAL A 487 -9.32 12.86 18.79
C VAL A 487 -9.12 11.59 17.97
N VAL A 488 -10.21 10.94 17.55
CA VAL A 488 -10.18 9.77 16.67
C VAL A 488 -10.73 10.18 15.29
N PRO A 489 -9.86 10.54 14.34
CA PRO A 489 -10.28 10.95 13.01
C PRO A 489 -10.63 9.74 12.13
N GLY A 490 -11.59 9.94 11.24
CA GLY A 490 -11.94 8.98 10.19
C GLY A 490 -12.07 9.63 8.82
N TYR A 491 -12.46 8.82 7.83
CA TYR A 491 -12.56 9.29 6.45
C TYR A 491 -13.58 10.44 6.26
N GLY A 492 -14.61 10.53 7.12
CA GLY A 492 -15.56 11.64 7.08
C GLY A 492 -14.92 13.00 7.39
N MET A 493 -13.88 13.06 8.23
CA MET A 493 -13.09 14.27 8.47
C MET A 493 -12.37 14.70 7.18
N ALA A 494 -11.71 13.75 6.50
CA ALA A 494 -10.98 14.01 5.26
C ALA A 494 -11.90 14.52 4.14
N MET A 495 -13.06 13.87 3.95
CA MET A 495 -14.05 14.27 2.95
C MET A 495 -14.62 15.68 3.18
N ALA A 496 -14.64 16.12 4.43
CA ALA A 496 -15.09 17.44 4.83
C ALA A 496 -13.94 18.47 4.88
N HIS A 497 -12.69 18.05 4.64
CA HIS A 497 -11.51 18.91 4.82
C HIS A 497 -11.41 19.55 6.22
N ALA A 498 -11.86 18.84 7.26
CA ALA A 498 -11.94 19.38 8.63
C ALA A 498 -10.62 19.33 9.40
N GLN A 499 -9.55 18.73 8.84
CA GLN A 499 -8.26 18.54 9.51
C GLN A 499 -7.61 19.85 9.94
N THR A 500 -7.74 20.92 9.15
CA THR A 500 -7.12 22.23 9.46
C THR A 500 -7.68 22.81 10.77
N ALA A 501 -9.01 22.82 10.92
CA ALA A 501 -9.66 23.27 12.15
C ALA A 501 -9.29 22.40 13.35
N LEU A 502 -9.08 21.09 13.16
CA LEU A 502 -8.56 20.21 14.22
C LEU A 502 -7.14 20.53 14.63
N GLY A 503 -6.27 20.86 13.67
CA GLY A 503 -4.92 21.33 13.95
C GLY A 503 -4.93 22.59 14.82
N GLU A 504 -5.82 23.53 14.53
CA GLU A 504 -6.00 24.75 15.34
C GLU A 504 -6.49 24.44 16.76
N ILE A 505 -7.52 23.58 16.90
CA ILE A 505 -8.01 23.14 18.22
C ILE A 505 -6.88 22.47 19.00
N ALA A 506 -6.11 21.58 18.37
CA ALA A 506 -5.00 20.88 19.00
C ALA A 506 -3.92 21.85 19.49
N ALA A 507 -3.50 22.79 18.64
CA ALA A 507 -2.51 23.81 19.00
C ALA A 507 -2.98 24.68 20.17
N LEU A 508 -4.25 25.10 20.17
CA LEU A 508 -4.84 25.91 21.22
C LEU A 508 -4.97 25.15 22.54
N CYS A 509 -5.40 23.88 22.51
CA CYS A 509 -5.45 23.02 23.69
C CYS A 509 -4.04 22.86 24.29
N ARG A 510 -3.05 22.59 23.45
CA ARG A 510 -1.65 22.39 23.87
C ARG A 510 -1.03 23.65 24.48
N SER A 511 -1.35 24.84 23.97
CA SER A 511 -0.89 26.10 24.58
C SER A 511 -1.50 26.36 25.96
N HIS A 512 -2.69 25.79 26.24
CA HIS A 512 -3.39 25.86 27.53
C HIS A 512 -3.13 24.65 28.44
N LYS A 513 -2.08 23.86 28.16
CA LYS A 513 -1.69 22.65 28.93
C LYS A 513 -2.72 21.53 28.95
N ILE A 514 -3.62 21.51 27.96
CA ILE A 514 -4.53 20.38 27.73
C ILE A 514 -3.80 19.38 26.84
N ASN A 515 -3.74 18.14 27.29
CA ASN A 515 -3.05 17.05 26.60
C ASN A 515 -3.95 16.48 25.51
N LEU A 516 -4.01 17.18 24.37
CA LEU A 516 -4.76 16.71 23.20
C LEU A 516 -3.89 15.82 22.32
N LYS A 517 -4.33 14.57 22.13
CA LYS A 517 -3.67 13.56 21.29
C LYS A 517 -4.61 13.11 20.16
N PHE A 518 -4.05 12.48 19.15
CA PHE A 518 -4.79 11.86 18.06
C PHE A 518 -4.58 10.34 18.10
N GLY A 519 -5.66 9.56 18.02
CA GLY A 519 -5.62 8.11 17.92
C GLY A 519 -6.02 7.67 16.51
N VAL A 520 -5.07 7.13 15.75
CA VAL A 520 -5.30 6.72 14.35
C VAL A 520 -5.44 5.21 14.26
N HIS A 521 -6.53 4.76 13.65
CA HIS A 521 -6.70 3.35 13.32
C HIS A 521 -5.91 3.03 12.04
N PRO A 522 -5.22 1.87 11.94
CA PRO A 522 -4.36 1.55 10.78
C PRO A 522 -5.07 1.58 9.40
N VAL A 523 -6.38 1.33 9.40
CA VAL A 523 -7.24 1.34 8.19
C VAL A 523 -8.19 2.53 8.10
N ALA A 524 -8.01 3.56 8.93
CA ALA A 524 -8.78 4.78 8.82
C ALA A 524 -8.41 5.52 7.51
N GLY A 525 -9.41 5.74 6.65
CA GLY A 525 -9.25 6.43 5.37
C GLY A 525 -9.47 5.52 4.15
N ARG A 526 -8.84 5.89 3.04
CA ARG A 526 -8.83 5.16 1.76
C ARG A 526 -7.44 4.69 1.34
N MET A 527 -6.45 4.82 2.23
CA MET A 527 -5.08 4.37 2.02
C MET A 527 -4.40 4.22 3.40
N PRO A 528 -3.55 3.19 3.62
CA PRO A 528 -2.74 3.08 4.82
C PRO A 528 -2.03 4.38 5.16
N GLY A 529 -2.12 4.83 6.42
CA GLY A 529 -1.45 6.04 6.89
C GLY A 529 -2.03 7.37 6.36
N GLN A 530 -3.18 7.36 5.68
CA GLN A 530 -3.76 8.58 5.12
C GLN A 530 -4.07 9.63 6.21
N MET A 531 -4.58 9.20 7.36
CA MET A 531 -4.88 10.13 8.46
C MET A 531 -3.62 10.83 8.97
N ASN A 532 -2.50 10.10 9.11
CA ASN A 532 -1.24 10.67 9.56
C ASN A 532 -0.76 11.78 8.61
N VAL A 533 -0.89 11.57 7.29
CA VAL A 533 -0.52 12.58 6.28
C VAL A 533 -1.42 13.81 6.35
N LEU A 534 -2.74 13.64 6.51
CA LEU A 534 -3.68 14.76 6.59
C LEU A 534 -3.52 15.56 7.90
N LEU A 535 -3.21 14.89 9.00
CA LEU A 535 -2.90 15.56 10.27
C LEU A 535 -1.57 16.32 10.17
N ALA A 536 -0.56 15.73 9.53
CA ALA A 536 0.70 16.41 9.27
C ALA A 536 0.51 17.66 8.37
N GLU A 537 -0.35 17.57 7.34
CA GLU A 537 -0.75 18.72 6.52
C GLU A 537 -1.42 19.83 7.36
N ALA A 538 -2.21 19.46 8.36
CA ALA A 538 -2.81 20.40 9.32
C ALA A 538 -1.82 20.93 10.38
N GLY A 539 -0.53 20.58 10.27
CA GLY A 539 0.52 21.03 11.18
C GLY A 539 0.54 20.32 12.53
N VAL A 540 -0.14 19.17 12.65
CA VAL A 540 -0.12 18.36 13.88
C VAL A 540 1.22 17.62 14.00
N PRO A 541 2.01 17.85 15.06
CA PRO A 541 3.24 17.10 15.30
C PRO A 541 2.98 15.59 15.42
N HIS A 542 3.82 14.80 14.78
CA HIS A 542 3.66 13.34 14.73
C HIS A 542 3.75 12.68 16.11
N GLU A 543 4.38 13.33 17.10
CA GLU A 543 4.43 12.86 18.48
C GLU A 543 3.07 12.95 19.19
N TRP A 544 2.14 13.75 18.67
CA TRP A 544 0.76 13.83 19.17
C TRP A 544 -0.14 12.79 18.52
N VAL A 545 0.34 12.12 17.46
CA VAL A 545 -0.40 11.12 16.70
C VAL A 545 0.07 9.74 17.11
N LEU A 546 -0.81 9.02 17.78
CA LEU A 546 -0.59 7.69 18.31
C LEU A 546 -1.39 6.66 17.50
N GLU A 547 -0.84 5.46 17.38
CA GLU A 547 -1.52 4.34 16.74
C GLU A 547 -2.52 3.68 17.72
N MET A 548 -3.44 2.87 17.18
CA MET A 548 -4.49 2.19 17.97
C MET A 548 -3.95 1.44 19.20
N ASP A 549 -2.87 0.68 19.04
CA ASP A 549 -2.28 -0.11 20.13
C ASP A 549 -1.66 0.75 21.24
N GLU A 550 -1.32 2.00 20.93
CA GLU A 550 -0.77 2.96 21.89
C GLU A 550 -1.88 3.71 22.65
N VAL A 551 -3.07 3.88 22.05
CA VAL A 551 -4.17 4.63 22.68
C VAL A 551 -5.12 3.76 23.50
N ASN A 552 -5.29 2.48 23.13
CA ASN A 552 -6.24 1.59 23.79
C ASN A 552 -5.90 1.30 25.27
N PRO A 553 -4.63 1.07 25.68
CA PRO A 553 -4.29 0.80 27.09
C PRO A 553 -4.67 1.94 28.04
N ASP A 554 -4.61 3.19 27.58
CA ASP A 554 -4.84 4.39 28.39
C ASP A 554 -6.22 5.02 28.16
N MET A 555 -7.14 4.32 27.47
CA MET A 555 -8.40 4.91 27.01
C MET A 555 -9.25 5.49 28.17
N GLU A 556 -9.29 4.82 29.32
CA GLU A 556 -10.04 5.23 30.53
C GLU A 556 -9.50 6.53 31.17
N ALA A 557 -8.24 6.89 30.89
CA ALA A 557 -7.64 8.12 31.40
C ALA A 557 -8.16 9.38 30.67
N ASN A 558 -8.71 9.23 29.46
CA ASN A 558 -9.20 10.35 28.67
C ASN A 558 -10.50 10.93 29.26
N ASP A 559 -10.50 12.24 29.51
CA ASP A 559 -11.67 12.96 29.98
C ASP A 559 -12.72 13.10 28.87
N LEU A 560 -12.24 13.28 27.64
CA LEU A 560 -13.06 13.50 26.46
C LEU A 560 -12.45 12.82 25.23
N VAL A 561 -13.28 12.10 24.48
CA VAL A 561 -12.93 11.57 23.16
C VAL A 561 -13.80 12.22 22.10
N LEU A 562 -13.18 12.82 21.09
CA LEU A 562 -13.86 13.37 19.92
C LEU A 562 -13.69 12.42 18.74
N VAL A 563 -14.77 11.76 18.33
CA VAL A 563 -14.77 10.87 17.17
C VAL A 563 -15.28 11.63 15.96
N ILE A 564 -14.44 11.83 14.94
CA ILE A 564 -14.74 12.76 13.85
C ILE A 564 -14.74 12.03 12.52
N GLY A 565 -15.95 11.77 11.99
CA GLY A 565 -16.11 11.09 10.71
C GLY A 565 -15.58 9.65 10.67
N ALA A 566 -15.37 9.02 11.83
CA ALA A 566 -15.10 7.59 12.00
C ALA A 566 -16.38 6.86 12.41
N ASN A 567 -16.52 5.60 12.01
CA ASN A 567 -17.62 4.74 12.46
C ASN A 567 -17.15 3.31 12.75
N ASP A 568 -16.79 2.55 11.71
CA ASP A 568 -16.47 1.12 11.87
C ASP A 568 -15.24 0.89 12.75
N VAL A 569 -14.23 1.76 12.65
CA VAL A 569 -12.95 1.69 13.41
C VAL A 569 -13.10 1.98 14.92
N VAL A 570 -14.30 2.37 15.37
CA VAL A 570 -14.65 2.62 16.77
C VAL A 570 -15.92 1.89 17.17
N ASN A 571 -16.35 0.89 16.38
CA ASN A 571 -17.62 0.21 16.59
C ASN A 571 -17.46 -0.98 17.54
N SER A 572 -18.14 -0.93 18.69
CA SER A 572 -18.06 -1.99 19.71
C SER A 572 -18.66 -3.32 19.26
N SER A 573 -19.48 -3.36 18.20
CA SER A 573 -19.97 -4.62 17.62
C SER A 573 -18.85 -5.57 17.20
N ALA A 574 -17.66 -5.05 16.88
CA ALA A 574 -16.50 -5.87 16.57
C ALA A 574 -16.09 -6.82 17.72
N GLN A 575 -16.43 -6.47 18.97
CA GLN A 575 -16.13 -7.25 20.17
C GLN A 575 -17.38 -7.76 20.90
N GLU A 576 -18.52 -7.10 20.73
CA GLU A 576 -19.76 -7.41 21.46
C GLU A 576 -20.76 -8.28 20.66
N VAL A 577 -20.72 -8.25 19.31
CA VAL A 577 -21.72 -8.89 18.45
C VAL A 577 -21.09 -9.97 17.57
N GLU A 578 -21.19 -11.22 18.02
CA GLU A 578 -20.64 -12.36 17.30
C GLU A 578 -21.27 -12.52 15.90
N GLY A 579 -20.43 -12.71 14.89
CA GLY A 579 -20.88 -12.92 13.51
C GLY A 579 -21.32 -11.67 12.76
N CYS A 580 -21.18 -10.46 13.34
CA CYS A 580 -21.32 -9.23 12.57
C CYS A 580 -20.20 -9.09 11.51
N ALA A 581 -20.39 -8.20 10.53
CA ALA A 581 -19.45 -8.04 9.40
C ALA A 581 -18.03 -7.63 9.81
N ILE A 582 -17.89 -7.05 11.01
CA ILE A 582 -16.62 -6.57 11.58
C ILE A 582 -16.21 -7.35 12.84
N TRP A 583 -16.81 -8.52 13.09
CA TRP A 583 -16.50 -9.34 14.25
C TRP A 583 -15.01 -9.70 14.29
N GLY A 584 -14.37 -9.47 15.45
CA GLY A 584 -12.94 -9.69 15.67
C GLY A 584 -12.02 -8.62 15.06
N MET A 585 -12.56 -7.59 14.40
CA MET A 585 -11.76 -6.45 13.94
C MET A 585 -11.19 -5.70 15.15
N PRO A 586 -9.88 -5.47 15.23
CA PRO A 586 -9.33 -4.52 16.20
C PRO A 586 -9.98 -3.15 15.98
N VAL A 587 -10.31 -2.46 17.06
CA VAL A 587 -10.95 -1.14 17.02
C VAL A 587 -10.37 -0.26 18.11
N ILE A 588 -10.49 1.06 17.95
CA ILE A 588 -10.18 2.01 19.02
C ILE A 588 -11.36 2.00 19.99
N GLU A 589 -11.12 1.60 21.23
CA GLU A 589 -12.15 1.27 22.23
C GLU A 589 -12.73 2.52 22.92
N VAL A 590 -13.12 3.53 22.14
CA VAL A 590 -13.50 4.87 22.60
C VAL A 590 -14.56 4.87 23.71
N TRP A 591 -15.42 3.85 23.75
CA TRP A 591 -16.46 3.70 24.77
C TRP A 591 -15.93 3.51 26.19
N LYS A 592 -14.64 3.19 26.37
CA LYS A 592 -14.00 3.10 27.69
C LYS A 592 -13.63 4.47 28.28
N ALA A 593 -13.66 5.54 27.48
CA ALA A 593 -13.37 6.88 27.99
C ALA A 593 -14.52 7.46 28.83
N LYS A 594 -14.23 8.53 29.57
CA LYS A 594 -15.23 9.16 30.47
C LYS A 594 -16.38 9.80 29.72
N LYS A 595 -16.09 10.48 28.60
CA LYS A 595 -17.10 11.07 27.71
C LYS A 595 -16.67 10.93 26.26
N VAL A 596 -17.61 10.57 25.38
CA VAL A 596 -17.39 10.41 23.94
C VAL A 596 -18.35 11.30 23.16
N ILE A 597 -17.84 12.01 22.16
CA ILE A 597 -18.64 12.84 21.26
C ILE A 597 -18.44 12.34 19.83
N PHE A 598 -19.52 11.91 19.18
CA PHE A 598 -19.49 11.53 17.78
C PHE A 598 -19.93 12.68 16.88
N MET A 599 -19.03 13.12 16.00
CA MET A 599 -19.28 14.17 15.01
C MET A 599 -19.53 13.54 13.64
N LYS A 600 -20.80 13.54 13.20
CA LYS A 600 -21.23 12.95 11.92
C LYS A 600 -22.47 13.64 11.35
N ARG A 601 -22.75 13.44 10.07
CA ARG A 601 -23.89 14.10 9.38
C ARG A 601 -25.27 13.58 9.82
N THR A 602 -25.40 12.27 9.98
CA THR A 602 -26.66 11.58 10.28
C THR A 602 -26.39 10.34 11.12
N MET A 603 -27.43 9.68 11.67
CA MET A 603 -27.30 8.40 12.38
C MET A 603 -27.04 7.19 11.46
N GLY A 604 -26.79 7.40 10.16
CA GLY A 604 -26.54 6.32 9.20
C GLY A 604 -25.33 5.43 9.54
N ALA A 605 -25.35 4.21 9.02
CA ALA A 605 -24.29 3.24 9.20
C ALA A 605 -22.97 3.65 8.51
N GLY A 606 -21.90 2.92 8.84
CA GLY A 606 -20.56 3.09 8.29
C GLY A 606 -20.41 2.39 6.95
N TYR A 607 -19.19 1.99 6.62
CA TYR A 607 -18.96 1.22 5.39
C TYR A 607 -19.47 -0.21 5.53
N ALA A 608 -19.27 -0.83 6.70
CA ALA A 608 -19.70 -2.20 6.95
C ALA A 608 -21.24 -2.37 6.99
N ASP A 609 -21.99 -1.27 6.91
CA ASP A 609 -23.46 -1.23 7.05
C ASP A 609 -23.96 -1.91 8.33
N VAL A 610 -23.16 -1.81 9.39
CA VAL A 610 -23.48 -2.29 10.74
C VAL A 610 -23.84 -1.08 11.61
N GLU A 611 -24.90 -1.20 12.40
CA GLU A 611 -25.23 -0.23 13.44
C GLU A 611 -24.09 -0.15 14.46
N ASN A 612 -23.81 1.03 15.01
CA ASN A 612 -22.77 1.19 16.03
C ASN A 612 -23.43 1.31 17.41
N PRO A 613 -23.29 0.31 18.30
CA PRO A 613 -23.89 0.35 19.64
C PRO A 613 -23.36 1.50 20.50
N VAL A 614 -22.16 2.00 20.20
CA VAL A 614 -21.54 3.11 20.95
C VAL A 614 -22.39 4.38 20.89
N PHE A 615 -23.14 4.60 19.80
CA PHE A 615 -24.05 5.75 19.67
C PHE A 615 -25.11 5.84 20.77
N PHE A 616 -25.42 4.72 21.41
CA PHE A 616 -26.49 4.59 22.39
C PHE A 616 -25.96 4.33 23.82
N LYS A 617 -24.63 4.39 24.03
CA LYS A 617 -24.03 4.23 25.36
C LYS A 617 -24.19 5.54 26.15
N GLU A 618 -24.40 5.44 27.47
CA GLU A 618 -24.69 6.59 28.35
C GLU A 618 -23.60 7.67 28.35
N ASN A 619 -22.35 7.29 28.15
CA ASN A 619 -21.21 8.22 28.08
C ASN A 619 -21.01 8.85 26.69
N THR A 620 -21.93 8.62 25.74
CA THR A 620 -21.78 9.07 24.35
C THR A 620 -22.85 10.08 23.98
N ASP A 621 -22.44 11.24 23.44
CA ASP A 621 -23.35 12.19 22.79
C ASP A 621 -23.04 12.32 21.29
N MET A 622 -24.08 12.58 20.50
CA MET A 622 -23.99 12.83 19.07
C MET A 622 -23.98 14.34 18.81
N LEU A 623 -22.99 14.83 18.06
CA LEU A 623 -22.99 16.16 17.48
C LEU A 623 -23.25 16.03 15.98
N LEU A 624 -24.51 16.21 15.58
CA LEU A 624 -24.91 16.07 14.18
C LEU A 624 -24.61 17.33 13.38
N GLY A 625 -24.02 17.15 12.19
CA GLY A 625 -23.71 18.24 11.27
C GLY A 625 -22.62 17.90 10.27
N ASN A 626 -22.29 18.85 9.39
CA ASN A 626 -21.09 18.74 8.56
C ASN A 626 -19.86 18.85 9.47
N ALA A 627 -18.87 17.97 9.27
CA ALA A 627 -17.65 17.97 10.08
C ALA A 627 -16.83 19.26 9.90
N THR A 628 -16.84 19.90 8.73
CA THR A 628 -16.19 21.21 8.53
C THR A 628 -16.82 22.26 9.45
N ASP A 629 -18.13 22.49 9.27
CA ASP A 629 -18.86 23.55 9.96
C ASP A 629 -18.81 23.38 11.47
N THR A 630 -19.03 22.15 11.95
CA THR A 630 -19.03 21.86 13.40
C THR A 630 -17.65 22.03 14.01
N THR A 631 -16.58 21.57 13.34
CA THR A 631 -15.21 21.69 13.85
C THR A 631 -14.73 23.15 13.82
N GLU A 632 -15.02 23.91 12.77
CA GLU A 632 -14.68 25.34 12.70
C GLU A 632 -15.39 26.15 13.80
N GLN A 633 -16.68 25.87 14.03
CA GLN A 633 -17.44 26.53 15.10
C GLN A 633 -16.91 26.13 16.49
N ILE A 634 -16.49 24.87 16.69
CA ILE A 634 -15.81 24.46 17.93
C ILE A 634 -14.49 25.22 18.06
N ALA A 635 -13.65 25.27 17.03
CA ALA A 635 -12.37 25.97 17.04
C ALA A 635 -12.55 27.45 17.43
N ALA A 636 -13.54 28.13 16.84
CA ALA A 636 -13.87 29.51 17.16
C ALA A 636 -14.30 29.69 18.63
N LYS A 637 -15.15 28.80 19.16
CA LYS A 637 -15.63 28.88 20.55
C LYS A 637 -14.57 28.49 21.57
N VAL A 638 -13.77 27.46 21.30
CA VAL A 638 -12.65 27.08 22.17
C VAL A 638 -11.65 28.23 22.25
N LYS A 639 -11.42 28.94 21.13
CA LYS A 639 -10.61 30.17 21.11
C LYS A 639 -11.20 31.28 21.95
N GLU A 640 -12.51 31.50 21.91
CA GLU A 640 -13.21 32.46 22.78
C GLU A 640 -13.12 32.08 24.28
N LEU A 641 -13.16 30.79 24.60
CA LEU A 641 -13.10 30.30 25.98
C LEU A 641 -11.69 30.28 26.57
N MET A 642 -10.66 30.07 25.74
CA MET A 642 -9.27 29.97 26.17
C MET A 642 -8.45 31.25 25.93
N GLY A 643 -8.95 32.20 25.13
CA GLY A 643 -8.27 33.43 24.74
C GLY A 643 -9.04 34.68 25.10
#